data_AF-A0A644TSM3-F1
#
_entry.id   AF-A0A644TSM3-F1
#
_cell.length_a   1.000
_cell.length_b   1.000
_cell.length_c   1.000
_cell.angle_alpha   90.00
_cell.angle_beta   90.00
_cell.angle_gamma   90.00
#
_symmetry.space_group_name_H-M   'P 1'
#
loop_
_entity.id
_entity.type
_entity.pdbx_description
1 polymer ?
#
loop_
_entity_poly.entity_id
_entity_poly.type
_entity_poly.pdbx_seq_one_letter_code
_entity_poly.pdbx_strand_id
1 'polypeptide(L)'
;MSMNFTLSYFLERINSKIFGIKREDFIVKNLLFDSRKLNIIDGTVFFAIKTLSDNGQKYIAELYFSGVRVFVTENLPQEYEKYEDATFVLVENTIAAMQEFALLKREFLKTPIIAITGSNGKTIVKEWIVQLIGNDLKVCHSPRSYNSQIGVALSLWNLTKDDNLGVIEAGISNKGEMQTLERMIKPQIGVFTNIGDAHQIYFKSIEEKIEEKLILFKDSKTIIYCMDNIQVHNIIQNKLNGSNKEILTWGKNENAVLRILKVEKQKSNSIIHYIYRGKESFFTIPFTDKASIENAINAFATCLTINIDLETLKNRTTSLQSLEMRLEIKEGINQNLIINDSYSSDLMSLSLALDFLNQQKDFSQKTAILSDITQSYNLKEELYKEINRLLIDRKINTLVGIGEDFIKYKSLLTINNRVFSTTQDFLKEFSLKDFNNQIILIKGARSFEFERISRLFEKKTHQTVLEINLSSLAHNVNYFKKKLKENVKLMAMVKAHSYGSGSYEIAKSLSKQHTDYLAVAFADEGVELRHNDIKLPIMVMSAQSKDLNKLLHYNLEPEIYSLSILKEFIDQKHQYEIIGNTQQLNIHIKLDTGMHRLGMEEKDIDPLIILLKANPSIRIKSTFSHLAGADNHLFDDFTKRQINTFETLSQQIIKAFPYKILRHIANSAAINRFPEAQFDMVRLGIGMYGIGDSAAQEQELEYVHSLKTHLILKREIKENETVGYSRAFVAKKKMTIGVIPIGYADGLSRQRGNGRGKVWINGNLVPIIGNVCMDMCILDLSEVDCKEDDMVIIFSKEYPIWNIANELNTIPYEILSTISQRVKRVFYQE
;
A
#
# COMPACT_ATOMS: atom_id res chain seq x y z
N MET A 1 29.24 31.85 1.16
CA MET A 1 29.62 30.93 0.07
C MET A 1 28.64 29.76 0.07
N SER A 2 27.91 29.53 -1.02
CA SER A 2 27.07 28.33 -1.16
C SER A 2 27.99 27.13 -1.39
N MET A 3 28.11 26.25 -0.41
CA MET A 3 28.84 25.01 -0.61
C MET A 3 28.04 24.12 -1.56
N ASN A 4 28.62 23.76 -2.69
CA ASN A 4 28.07 22.74 -3.56
C ASN A 4 28.43 21.37 -2.95
N PHE A 5 27.45 20.51 -2.72
CA PHE A 5 27.66 19.16 -2.21
C PHE A 5 28.24 18.27 -3.33
N THR A 6 29.54 18.42 -3.59
CA THR A 6 30.25 17.65 -4.60
C THR A 6 30.42 16.20 -4.17
N LEU A 7 30.61 15.31 -5.13
CA LEU A 7 30.89 13.90 -4.86
C LEU A 7 32.17 13.76 -4.02
N SER A 8 33.23 14.53 -4.33
CA SER A 8 34.47 14.54 -3.54
C SER A 8 34.24 14.85 -2.06
N TYR A 9 33.38 15.82 -1.74
CA TYR A 9 33.06 16.19 -0.36
C TYR A 9 32.58 14.99 0.47
N PHE A 10 31.74 14.14 -0.11
CA PHE A 10 31.26 12.94 0.57
C PHE A 10 32.32 11.84 0.60
N LEU A 11 32.97 11.57 -0.52
CA LEU A 11 33.91 10.45 -0.64
C LEU A 11 35.16 10.58 0.24
N GLU A 12 35.61 11.81 0.52
CA GLU A 12 36.69 12.06 1.49
C GLU A 12 36.33 11.69 2.94
N ARG A 13 35.03 11.60 3.25
CA ARG A 13 34.49 11.42 4.61
C ARG A 13 33.84 10.06 4.83
N ILE A 14 33.81 9.23 3.81
CA ILE A 14 33.35 7.83 3.91
C ILE A 14 34.46 6.87 3.47
N ASN A 15 34.52 5.70 4.09
CA ASN A 15 35.44 4.65 3.65
C ASN A 15 34.97 4.10 2.29
N SER A 16 35.65 4.50 1.21
CA SER A 16 35.26 4.12 -0.15
C SER A 16 36.47 3.93 -1.06
N LYS A 17 36.30 3.15 -2.12
CA LYS A 17 37.27 3.01 -3.23
C LYS A 17 36.60 3.39 -4.54
N ILE A 18 37.27 4.21 -5.35
CA ILE A 18 36.71 4.73 -6.59
C ILE A 18 37.30 3.98 -7.79
N PHE A 19 36.43 3.55 -8.71
CA PHE A 19 36.78 2.91 -9.97
C PHE A 19 36.10 3.65 -11.14
N GLY A 20 36.67 3.57 -12.34
CA GLY A 20 36.20 4.30 -13.52
C GLY A 20 36.62 5.78 -13.51
N ILE A 21 35.81 6.65 -14.13
CA ILE A 21 36.11 8.09 -14.22
C ILE A 21 35.97 8.73 -12.83
N LYS A 22 36.96 9.52 -12.42
CA LYS A 22 36.86 10.36 -11.22
C LYS A 22 36.06 11.63 -11.52
N ARG A 23 34.96 11.84 -10.79
CA ARG A 23 34.05 12.97 -10.96
C ARG A 23 34.06 13.87 -9.72
N GLU A 24 35.20 14.45 -9.41
CA GLU A 24 35.43 15.20 -8.16
C GLU A 24 34.47 16.38 -8.00
N ASP A 25 34.22 17.13 -9.08
CA ASP A 25 33.31 18.30 -9.08
C ASP A 25 31.83 17.97 -9.31
N PHE A 26 31.45 16.69 -9.37
CA PHE A 26 30.06 16.30 -9.63
C PHE A 26 29.16 16.70 -8.47
N ILE A 27 28.19 17.58 -8.74
CA ILE A 27 27.27 18.05 -7.72
C ILE A 27 26.19 16.99 -7.48
N VAL A 28 26.17 16.41 -6.27
CA VAL A 28 25.15 15.45 -5.86
C VAL A 28 23.87 16.22 -5.55
N LYS A 29 22.85 16.02 -6.40
CA LYS A 29 21.52 16.63 -6.26
C LYS A 29 20.51 15.61 -5.74
N ASN A 30 20.60 14.37 -6.20
CA ASN A 30 19.59 13.35 -5.94
C ASN A 30 20.22 12.01 -5.53
N LEU A 31 19.66 11.38 -4.49
CA LEU A 31 20.01 10.03 -4.06
C LEU A 31 18.94 9.06 -4.56
N LEU A 32 19.30 8.20 -5.52
CA LEU A 32 18.39 7.23 -6.11
C LEU A 32 18.71 5.82 -5.60
N PHE A 33 17.69 5.06 -5.23
CA PHE A 33 17.84 3.65 -4.83
C PHE A 33 16.85 2.70 -5.54
N ASP A 34 15.87 3.25 -6.26
CA ASP A 34 14.86 2.51 -7.03
C ASP A 34 14.95 2.98 -8.48
N SER A 35 15.41 2.10 -9.38
CA SER A 35 15.61 2.44 -10.79
C SER A 35 14.35 2.97 -11.47
N ARG A 36 13.17 2.52 -11.02
CA ARG A 36 11.86 2.91 -11.56
C ARG A 36 11.47 4.35 -11.23
N LYS A 37 12.19 5.01 -10.31
CA LYS A 37 11.94 6.39 -9.85
C LYS A 37 12.90 7.42 -10.45
N LEU A 38 13.64 7.06 -11.49
CA LEU A 38 14.54 7.98 -12.18
C LEU A 38 13.72 9.08 -12.89
N ASN A 39 13.66 10.26 -12.26
CA ASN A 39 12.97 11.43 -12.81
C ASN A 39 13.94 12.54 -13.23
N ILE A 40 15.15 12.56 -12.64
CA ILE A 40 16.21 13.55 -12.90
C ILE A 40 17.50 12.77 -13.09
N ILE A 41 18.21 13.02 -14.19
CA ILE A 41 19.49 12.37 -14.49
C ILE A 41 20.65 13.20 -13.91
N ASP A 42 20.61 14.52 -14.12
CA ASP A 42 21.67 15.43 -13.69
C ASP A 42 21.83 15.45 -12.15
N GLY A 43 23.07 15.23 -11.69
CA GLY A 43 23.40 15.16 -10.27
C GLY A 43 22.85 13.94 -9.52
N THR A 44 22.36 12.91 -10.22
CA THR A 44 21.86 11.67 -9.60
C THR A 44 22.99 10.68 -9.29
N VAL A 45 23.00 10.20 -8.04
CA VAL A 45 23.84 9.08 -7.58
C VAL A 45 22.94 7.89 -7.28
N PHE A 46 23.20 6.75 -7.92
CA PHE A 46 22.46 5.51 -7.67
C PHE A 46 23.15 4.66 -6.61
N PHE A 47 22.41 4.30 -5.56
CA PHE A 47 22.86 3.40 -4.51
C PHE A 47 22.29 2.00 -4.78
N ALA A 48 23.17 1.07 -5.15
CA ALA A 48 22.82 -0.30 -5.48
C ALA A 48 22.61 -1.13 -4.20
N ILE A 49 21.47 -0.90 -3.53
CA ILE A 49 21.14 -1.55 -2.26
C ILE A 49 20.84 -3.03 -2.45
N LYS A 50 21.46 -3.87 -1.61
CA LYS A 50 21.12 -5.30 -1.50
C LYS A 50 20.04 -5.48 -0.43
N THR A 51 18.94 -6.14 -0.78
CA THR A 51 17.87 -6.53 0.13
C THR A 51 17.79 -8.06 0.23
N LEU A 52 16.95 -8.59 1.12
CA LEU A 52 16.71 -10.04 1.19
C LEU A 52 16.09 -10.60 -0.11
N SER A 53 15.37 -9.77 -0.87
CA SER A 53 14.62 -10.19 -2.05
C SER A 53 15.23 -9.74 -3.38
N ASP A 54 16.21 -8.82 -3.37
CA ASP A 54 16.78 -8.30 -4.60
C ASP A 54 18.17 -7.66 -4.41
N ASN A 55 18.83 -7.34 -5.52
CA ASN A 55 20.13 -6.68 -5.52
C ASN A 55 20.12 -5.53 -6.54
N GLY A 56 20.29 -4.30 -6.05
CA GLY A 56 20.34 -3.07 -6.85
C GLY A 56 21.36 -3.10 -7.99
N GLN A 57 22.41 -3.94 -7.90
CA GLN A 57 23.42 -4.08 -8.95
C GLN A 57 22.84 -4.54 -10.29
N LYS A 58 21.72 -5.28 -10.29
CA LYS A 58 21.06 -5.75 -11.52
C LYS A 58 20.60 -4.60 -12.42
N TYR A 59 20.34 -3.42 -11.85
CA TYR A 59 19.78 -2.28 -12.56
C TYR A 59 20.84 -1.26 -13.02
N ILE A 60 22.13 -1.53 -12.77
CA ILE A 60 23.22 -0.62 -13.16
C ILE A 60 23.25 -0.43 -14.67
N ALA A 61 23.16 -1.51 -15.45
CA ALA A 61 23.19 -1.43 -16.91
C ALA A 61 22.05 -0.56 -17.46
N GLU A 62 20.82 -0.82 -17.03
CA GLU A 62 19.63 -0.04 -17.41
C GLU A 62 19.79 1.46 -17.09
N LEU A 63 20.23 1.77 -15.88
CA LEU A 63 20.40 3.16 -15.42
C LEU A 63 21.57 3.86 -16.12
N TYR A 64 22.65 3.15 -16.43
CA TYR A 64 23.75 3.66 -17.24
C TYR A 64 23.28 4.06 -18.64
N PHE A 65 22.53 3.19 -19.32
CA PHE A 65 21.95 3.51 -20.63
C PHE A 65 20.88 4.61 -20.55
N SER A 66 20.26 4.81 -19.38
CA SER A 66 19.34 5.91 -19.10
C SER A 66 20.04 7.23 -18.72
N GLY A 67 21.38 7.27 -18.68
CA GLY A 67 22.16 8.49 -18.47
C GLY A 67 22.77 8.68 -17.08
N VAL A 68 22.51 7.79 -16.11
CA VAL A 68 23.14 7.87 -14.77
C VAL A 68 24.62 7.52 -14.87
N ARG A 69 25.47 8.23 -14.12
CA ARG A 69 26.93 8.08 -14.21
C ARG A 69 27.65 7.78 -12.90
N VAL A 70 26.99 7.89 -11.75
CA VAL A 70 27.61 7.62 -10.45
C VAL A 70 26.84 6.51 -9.74
N PHE A 71 27.55 5.42 -9.43
CA PHE A 71 26.99 4.21 -8.84
C PHE A 71 27.73 3.87 -7.56
N VAL A 72 27.04 3.83 -6.43
CA VAL A 72 27.55 3.37 -5.14
C VAL A 72 27.19 1.91 -4.97
N THR A 73 28.17 1.03 -4.80
CA THR A 73 27.97 -0.43 -4.79
C THR A 73 28.77 -1.11 -3.67
N GLU A 74 28.30 -2.27 -3.20
CA GLU A 74 29.05 -3.10 -2.23
C GLU A 74 30.09 -4.02 -2.88
N ASN A 75 29.91 -4.33 -4.16
CA ASN A 75 30.85 -5.08 -4.97
C ASN A 75 31.02 -4.35 -6.31
N LEU A 76 32.22 -4.39 -6.87
CA LEU A 76 32.46 -3.83 -8.19
C LEU A 76 31.73 -4.70 -9.23
N PRO A 77 30.91 -4.13 -10.14
CA PRO A 77 30.22 -4.91 -11.16
C PRO A 77 31.21 -5.70 -12.02
N GLN A 78 30.82 -6.91 -12.43
CA GLN A 78 31.58 -7.65 -13.44
C GLN A 78 31.64 -6.84 -14.72
N GLU A 79 32.82 -6.79 -15.35
CA GLU A 79 33.06 -6.04 -16.59
C GLU A 79 32.76 -4.54 -16.44
N TYR A 80 32.98 -3.94 -15.26
CA TYR A 80 32.73 -2.51 -15.03
C TYR A 80 33.44 -1.58 -16.04
N GLU A 81 34.54 -2.06 -16.62
CA GLU A 81 35.31 -1.38 -17.69
C GLU A 81 34.48 -1.10 -18.94
N LYS A 82 33.38 -1.84 -19.19
CA LYS A 82 32.45 -1.56 -20.29
C LYS A 82 31.65 -0.27 -20.10
N TYR A 83 31.60 0.28 -18.89
CA TYR A 83 30.93 1.53 -18.56
C TYR A 83 31.94 2.67 -18.54
N GLU A 84 32.48 3.01 -19.71
CA GLU A 84 33.64 3.88 -19.87
C GLU A 84 33.49 5.26 -19.21
N ASP A 85 32.27 5.79 -19.12
CA ASP A 85 32.01 7.11 -18.52
C ASP A 85 31.39 7.07 -17.11
N ALA A 86 31.32 5.89 -16.49
CA ALA A 86 30.79 5.71 -15.14
C ALA A 86 31.85 5.90 -14.04
N THR A 87 31.38 6.34 -12.88
CA THR A 87 32.09 6.33 -11.60
C THR A 87 31.46 5.28 -10.70
N PHE A 88 32.25 4.28 -10.29
CA PHE A 88 31.84 3.30 -9.30
C PHE A 88 32.49 3.61 -7.95
N VAL A 89 31.66 3.83 -6.95
CA VAL A 89 32.06 4.06 -5.56
C VAL A 89 31.81 2.78 -4.78
N LEU A 90 32.87 2.03 -4.52
CA LEU A 90 32.82 0.80 -3.75
C LEU A 90 32.84 1.10 -2.26
N VAL A 91 31.84 0.62 -1.52
CA VAL A 91 31.67 0.80 -0.07
C VAL A 91 31.39 -0.55 0.60
N GLU A 92 31.56 -0.65 1.92
CA GLU A 92 31.24 -1.89 2.65
C GLU A 92 29.72 -2.13 2.77
N ASN A 93 28.94 -1.05 2.90
CA ASN A 93 27.49 -1.11 3.02
C ASN A 93 26.86 0.10 2.32
N THR A 94 26.02 -0.16 1.33
CA THR A 94 25.39 0.88 0.49
C THR A 94 24.35 1.72 1.24
N ILE A 95 23.60 1.11 2.17
CA ILE A 95 22.64 1.83 3.01
C ILE A 95 23.39 2.76 3.96
N ALA A 96 24.44 2.27 4.63
CA ALA A 96 25.26 3.07 5.53
C ALA A 96 25.89 4.25 4.78
N ALA A 97 26.41 4.03 3.57
CA ALA A 97 26.95 5.11 2.75
C ALA A 97 25.89 6.18 2.41
N MET A 98 24.66 5.78 2.04
CA MET A 98 23.54 6.71 1.81
C MET A 98 23.20 7.51 3.08
N GLN A 99 23.20 6.84 4.23
CA GLN A 99 22.94 7.46 5.53
C GLN A 99 24.03 8.47 5.90
N GLU A 100 25.30 8.16 5.64
CA GLU A 100 26.42 9.08 5.84
C GLU A 100 26.32 10.30 4.91
N PHE A 101 25.88 10.14 3.65
CA PHE A 101 25.62 11.28 2.76
C PHE A 101 24.56 12.22 3.35
N ALA A 102 23.46 11.67 3.84
CA ALA A 102 22.40 12.44 4.49
C ALA A 102 22.90 13.11 5.79
N LEU A 103 23.66 12.39 6.61
CA LEU A 103 24.26 12.90 7.86
C LEU A 103 25.18 14.09 7.58
N LEU A 104 26.12 13.96 6.64
CA LEU A 104 27.09 15.01 6.32
C LEU A 104 26.41 16.28 5.82
N LYS A 105 25.33 16.14 5.02
CA LYS A 105 24.50 17.27 4.59
C LYS A 105 23.77 17.91 5.78
N ARG A 106 23.19 17.09 6.66
CA ARG A 106 22.46 17.54 7.86
C ARG A 106 23.35 18.27 8.86
N GLU A 107 24.58 17.81 9.07
CA GLU A 107 25.57 18.45 9.95
C GLU A 107 26.04 19.80 9.39
N PHE A 108 26.11 19.93 8.07
CA PHE A 108 26.42 21.19 7.42
C PHE A 108 25.27 22.22 7.58
N LEU A 109 24.02 21.82 7.31
CA LEU A 109 22.87 22.74 7.31
C LEU A 109 22.46 23.19 8.72
N LYS A 110 22.66 22.36 9.75
CA LYS A 110 22.33 22.65 11.16
C LYS A 110 20.87 23.07 11.44
N THR A 111 19.97 22.95 10.47
CA THR A 111 18.52 23.22 10.61
C THR A 111 17.95 22.48 11.83
N PRO A 112 17.14 23.14 12.68
CA PRO A 112 16.49 22.47 13.79
C PRO A 112 15.47 21.45 13.29
N ILE A 113 15.31 20.34 14.01
CA ILE A 113 14.44 19.22 13.65
C ILE A 113 13.50 18.87 14.81
N ILE A 114 12.23 18.69 14.45
CA ILE A 114 11.21 17.96 15.21
C ILE A 114 11.22 16.52 14.71
N ALA A 115 11.47 15.57 15.60
CA ALA A 115 11.39 14.15 15.27
C ALA A 115 10.18 13.50 15.92
N ILE A 116 9.43 12.72 15.14
CA ILE A 116 8.17 12.11 15.56
C ILE A 116 8.31 10.60 15.52
N THR A 117 8.00 9.95 16.64
CA THR A 117 7.91 8.48 16.71
C THR A 117 6.68 8.01 17.48
N GLY A 118 6.44 6.71 17.43
CA GLY A 118 5.30 6.02 18.03
C GLY A 118 4.89 4.80 17.21
N SER A 119 3.88 4.07 17.68
CA SER A 119 3.27 2.97 16.93
C SER A 119 2.36 3.51 15.83
N ASN A 120 1.43 4.40 16.16
CA ASN A 120 0.43 4.95 15.25
C ASN A 120 0.43 6.49 15.26
N GLY A 121 -0.21 7.13 14.28
CA GLY A 121 -0.42 8.59 14.27
C GLY A 121 0.77 9.45 13.84
N LYS A 122 1.96 8.88 13.67
CA LYS A 122 3.19 9.59 13.26
C LYS A 122 3.03 10.49 12.04
N THR A 123 2.55 9.93 10.92
CA THR A 123 2.37 10.67 9.67
C THR A 123 1.29 11.75 9.82
N ILE A 124 0.23 11.47 10.59
CA ILE A 124 -0.84 12.45 10.83
C ILE A 124 -0.33 13.65 11.62
N VAL A 125 0.34 13.37 12.73
CA VAL A 125 0.93 14.39 13.60
C VAL A 125 1.96 15.22 12.82
N LYS A 126 2.81 14.59 12.00
CA LYS A 126 3.78 15.28 11.13
C LYS A 126 3.11 16.29 10.20
N GLU A 127 2.12 15.87 9.44
CA GLU A 127 1.42 16.74 8.48
C GLU A 127 0.63 17.84 9.18
N TRP A 128 0.01 17.54 10.33
CA TRP A 128 -0.72 18.55 11.09
C TRP A 128 0.21 19.56 11.76
N ILE A 129 1.40 19.17 12.21
CA ILE A 129 2.43 20.12 12.65
C ILE A 129 2.78 21.09 11.50
N VAL A 130 3.02 20.56 10.29
CA VAL A 130 3.31 21.40 9.12
C VAL A 130 2.15 22.36 8.80
N GLN A 131 0.90 21.87 8.84
CA GLN A 131 -0.29 22.72 8.62
C GLN A 131 -0.43 23.82 9.68
N LEU A 132 -0.20 23.49 10.94
CA LEU A 132 -0.30 24.43 12.06
C LEU A 132 0.81 25.48 12.04
N ILE A 133 2.02 25.12 11.59
CA ILE A 133 3.12 26.07 11.34
C ILE A 133 2.78 27.02 10.18
N GLY A 134 2.10 26.52 9.14
CA GLY A 134 1.69 27.32 8.00
C GLY A 134 2.88 27.97 7.30
N ASN A 135 2.76 29.27 6.98
CA ASN A 135 3.80 30.04 6.30
C ASN A 135 4.73 30.80 7.25
N ASP A 136 4.62 30.61 8.57
CA ASP A 136 5.45 31.33 9.54
C ASP A 136 6.91 30.87 9.47
N LEU A 137 7.14 29.62 9.06
CA LEU A 137 8.44 29.02 8.86
C LEU A 137 8.44 28.20 7.56
N LYS A 138 9.55 28.23 6.83
CA LYS A 138 9.78 27.29 5.73
C LYS A 138 10.15 25.93 6.31
N VAL A 139 9.31 24.92 6.10
CA VAL A 139 9.45 23.59 6.70
C VAL A 139 9.76 22.53 5.65
N CYS A 140 10.87 21.82 5.83
CA CYS A 140 11.12 20.55 5.16
C CYS A 140 10.54 19.41 6.01
N HIS A 141 9.81 18.48 5.42
CA HIS A 141 9.24 17.36 6.16
C HIS A 141 9.36 16.04 5.39
N SER A 142 9.28 14.92 6.10
CA SER A 142 9.33 13.60 5.47
C SER A 142 8.23 13.45 4.41
N PRO A 143 8.54 13.06 3.16
CA PRO A 143 7.50 12.82 2.17
C PRO A 143 6.73 11.54 2.52
N ARG A 144 5.39 11.61 2.51
CA ARG A 144 4.52 10.45 2.84
C ARG A 144 4.94 9.80 4.17
N SER A 145 5.05 8.47 4.21
CA SER A 145 5.50 7.66 5.37
C SER A 145 6.99 7.26 5.27
N TYR A 146 7.86 8.18 4.80
CA TYR A 146 9.31 7.92 4.73
C TYR A 146 9.94 7.98 6.12
N ASN A 147 9.79 6.90 6.88
CA ASN A 147 10.19 6.81 8.29
C ASN A 147 11.23 5.69 8.59
N SER A 148 11.59 4.89 7.59
CA SER A 148 12.57 3.80 7.70
C SER A 148 14.03 4.28 7.59
N GLN A 149 14.99 3.36 7.74
CA GLN A 149 16.43 3.62 7.59
C GLN A 149 16.81 4.39 6.31
N ILE A 150 16.19 4.03 5.19
CA ILE A 150 16.39 4.70 3.89
C ILE A 150 15.49 5.94 3.79
N GLY A 151 14.23 5.83 4.22
CA GLY A 151 13.26 6.92 4.14
C GLY A 151 13.69 8.18 4.89
N VAL A 152 14.27 8.02 6.08
CA VAL A 152 14.82 9.11 6.89
C VAL A 152 16.01 9.77 6.19
N ALA A 153 16.94 8.99 5.64
CA ALA A 153 18.09 9.53 4.91
C ALA A 153 17.63 10.41 3.74
N LEU A 154 16.63 9.96 2.98
CA LEU A 154 16.05 10.75 1.87
C LEU A 154 15.28 11.98 2.37
N SER A 155 14.56 11.86 3.49
CA SER A 155 13.85 13.00 4.09
C SER A 155 14.81 14.09 4.53
N LEU A 156 15.94 13.72 5.15
CA LEU A 156 17.00 14.64 5.54
C LEU A 156 17.75 15.19 4.32
N TRP A 157 17.91 14.39 3.27
CA TRP A 157 18.53 14.84 2.02
C TRP A 157 17.75 15.97 1.37
N ASN A 158 16.43 16.04 1.54
CA ASN A 158 15.62 17.13 1.00
C ASN A 158 15.80 18.47 1.72
N LEU A 159 16.49 18.51 2.87
CA LEU A 159 16.79 19.76 3.56
C LEU A 159 17.62 20.69 2.68
N THR A 160 17.29 21.97 2.77
CA THR A 160 17.97 23.08 2.10
C THR A 160 18.37 24.13 3.14
N LYS A 161 19.28 25.02 2.75
CA LYS A 161 19.71 26.15 3.59
C LYS A 161 18.60 27.15 3.91
N ASP A 162 17.53 27.13 3.12
CA ASP A 162 16.41 28.07 3.25
C ASP A 162 15.36 27.55 4.25
N ASP A 163 15.41 26.27 4.62
CA ASP A 163 14.47 25.68 5.56
C ASP A 163 14.78 26.14 6.98
N ASN A 164 13.77 26.66 7.66
CA ASN A 164 13.88 27.09 9.05
C ASN A 164 13.72 25.92 10.02
N LEU A 165 13.04 24.85 9.62
CA LEU A 165 12.72 23.70 10.46
C LEU A 165 12.57 22.43 9.63
N GLY A 166 13.03 21.30 10.17
CA GLY A 166 12.73 19.95 9.68
C GLY A 166 11.66 19.27 10.53
N VAL A 167 10.68 18.59 9.92
CA VAL A 167 9.71 17.73 10.64
C VAL A 167 9.84 16.31 10.09
N ILE A 168 10.57 15.47 10.82
CA ILE A 168 11.03 14.15 10.34
C ILE A 168 10.34 13.04 11.11
N GLU A 169 9.75 12.10 10.38
CA GLU A 169 9.17 10.90 10.97
C GLU A 169 10.22 9.80 11.10
N ALA A 170 10.24 9.10 12.25
CA ALA A 170 11.14 7.99 12.49
C ALA A 170 10.38 6.74 13.01
N GLY A 171 10.52 5.65 12.25
CA GLY A 171 9.93 4.35 12.52
C GLY A 171 11.03 3.29 12.65
N ILE A 172 10.75 2.27 13.47
CA ILE A 172 11.63 1.12 13.66
C ILE A 172 10.80 -0.15 13.58
N SER A 173 11.40 -1.18 13.00
CA SER A 173 10.85 -2.54 12.94
C SER A 173 11.60 -3.49 13.86
N ASN A 174 12.89 -3.27 14.11
CA ASN A 174 13.72 -4.10 14.98
C ASN A 174 14.51 -3.27 16.01
N LYS A 175 15.03 -3.94 17.03
CA LYS A 175 15.95 -3.35 18.01
C LYS A 175 17.28 -2.94 17.35
N GLY A 176 17.86 -1.83 17.81
CA GLY A 176 19.13 -1.29 17.32
C GLY A 176 19.00 -0.38 16.10
N GLU A 177 17.81 -0.28 15.51
CA GLU A 177 17.55 0.59 14.36
C GLU A 177 17.46 2.07 14.74
N MET A 178 16.99 2.39 15.96
CA MET A 178 16.73 3.78 16.34
C MET A 178 18.03 4.56 16.53
N GLN A 179 19.10 3.90 16.97
CA GLN A 179 20.41 4.52 17.16
C GLN A 179 20.97 5.11 15.85
N THR A 180 20.78 4.42 14.74
CA THR A 180 21.19 4.91 13.42
C THR A 180 20.35 6.11 12.98
N LEU A 181 19.04 6.08 13.24
CA LEU A 181 18.15 7.20 12.91
C LEU A 181 18.47 8.43 13.76
N GLU A 182 18.68 8.25 15.06
CA GLU A 182 19.06 9.31 16.00
C GLU A 182 20.34 10.01 15.54
N ARG A 183 21.37 9.24 15.19
CA ARG A 183 22.66 9.77 14.73
C ARG A 183 22.50 10.70 13.54
N MET A 184 21.60 10.39 12.62
CA MET A 184 21.30 11.23 11.45
C MET A 184 20.41 12.42 11.81
N ILE A 185 19.32 12.19 12.52
CA ILE A 185 18.27 13.19 12.74
C ILE A 185 18.76 14.28 13.71
N LYS A 186 19.36 13.88 14.85
CA LYS A 186 19.76 14.75 15.96
C LYS A 186 18.69 15.80 16.29
N PRO A 187 17.50 15.38 16.77
CA PRO A 187 16.37 16.28 16.93
C PRO A 187 16.53 17.22 18.11
N GLN A 188 15.97 18.43 17.98
CA GLN A 188 15.87 19.38 19.08
C GLN A 188 14.60 19.13 19.89
N ILE A 189 13.51 18.74 19.20
CA ILE A 189 12.22 18.42 19.80
C ILE A 189 11.85 16.98 19.43
N GLY A 190 11.57 16.16 20.44
CA GLY A 190 11.07 14.81 20.27
C GLY A 190 9.57 14.71 20.56
N VAL A 191 8.80 14.08 19.68
CA VAL A 191 7.36 13.86 19.86
C VAL A 191 7.08 12.36 19.91
N PHE A 192 6.61 11.88 21.05
CA PHE A 192 6.15 10.51 21.25
C PHE A 192 4.61 10.49 21.17
N THR A 193 4.08 9.95 20.07
CA THR A 193 2.65 9.98 19.77
C THR A 193 1.83 8.99 20.61
N ASN A 194 1.81 7.72 20.23
CA ASN A 194 1.21 6.64 21.01
C ASN A 194 2.05 5.36 20.94
N ILE A 195 1.73 4.42 21.84
CA ILE A 195 2.24 3.04 21.82
C ILE A 195 1.06 2.10 21.61
N GLY A 196 1.25 1.12 20.74
CA GLY A 196 0.27 0.09 20.38
C GLY A 196 0.98 -1.12 19.76
N ASP A 197 0.25 -2.14 19.34
CA ASP A 197 0.79 -3.49 19.05
C ASP A 197 1.75 -3.58 17.83
N ALA A 198 1.78 -2.58 16.95
CA ALA A 198 2.62 -2.56 15.75
C ALA A 198 4.10 -2.90 16.04
N HIS A 199 4.65 -3.94 15.40
CA HIS A 199 6.02 -4.45 15.59
C HIS A 199 6.36 -4.98 17.00
N GLN A 200 5.37 -5.25 17.86
CA GLN A 200 5.62 -5.74 19.23
C GLN A 200 6.44 -7.05 19.26
N ILE A 201 6.29 -7.91 18.25
CA ILE A 201 6.95 -9.22 18.17
C ILE A 201 8.48 -9.17 18.10
N TYR A 202 9.05 -8.03 17.70
CA TYR A 202 10.49 -7.82 17.61
C TYR A 202 11.09 -7.27 18.91
N PHE A 203 10.27 -7.11 19.95
CA PHE A 203 10.64 -6.63 21.27
C PHE A 203 10.15 -7.61 22.34
N LYS A 204 10.97 -7.87 23.35
CA LYS A 204 10.65 -8.79 24.45
C LYS A 204 9.52 -8.25 25.33
N SER A 205 9.33 -6.93 25.38
CA SER A 205 8.25 -6.28 26.12
C SER A 205 7.88 -4.91 25.55
N ILE A 206 6.77 -4.33 26.01
CA ILE A 206 6.35 -2.97 25.64
C ILE A 206 7.38 -1.96 26.15
N GLU A 207 7.97 -2.21 27.31
CA GLU A 207 9.03 -1.39 27.90
C GLU A 207 10.23 -1.34 26.97
N GLU A 208 10.75 -2.48 26.48
CA GLU A 208 11.90 -2.51 25.56
C GLU A 208 11.63 -1.70 24.29
N LYS A 209 10.41 -1.78 23.76
CA LYS A 209 9.98 -1.03 22.58
C LYS A 209 9.91 0.47 22.83
N ILE A 210 9.39 0.90 23.97
CA ILE A 210 9.37 2.31 24.36
C ILE A 210 10.82 2.79 24.51
N GLU A 211 11.66 2.02 25.21
CA GLU A 211 13.06 2.35 25.41
C GLU A 211 13.85 2.51 24.12
N GLU A 212 13.67 1.59 23.17
CA GLU A 212 14.29 1.69 21.84
C GLU A 212 13.82 2.97 21.12
N LYS A 213 12.53 3.30 21.17
CA LYS A 213 12.01 4.54 20.57
C LYS A 213 12.55 5.80 21.24
N LEU A 214 12.78 5.77 22.55
CA LEU A 214 13.33 6.89 23.30
C LEU A 214 14.80 7.17 22.98
N ILE A 215 15.52 6.23 22.36
CA ILE A 215 16.88 6.48 21.84
C ILE A 215 16.86 7.70 20.91
N LEU A 216 15.82 7.86 20.08
CA LEU A 216 15.67 9.01 19.18
C LEU A 216 15.77 10.37 19.89
N PHE A 217 15.42 10.42 21.17
CA PHE A 217 15.34 11.66 21.94
C PHE A 217 16.50 11.82 22.92
N LYS A 218 17.57 11.03 22.75
CA LYS A 218 18.75 11.03 23.62
C LYS A 218 19.30 12.43 23.85
N ASP A 219 19.44 13.23 22.78
CA ASP A 219 19.98 14.59 22.85
C ASP A 219 18.94 15.69 22.59
N SER A 220 17.64 15.33 22.53
CA SER A 220 16.55 16.30 22.43
C SER A 220 16.51 17.23 23.64
N LYS A 221 16.27 18.52 23.39
CA LYS A 221 16.05 19.53 24.44
C LYS A 221 14.65 19.45 25.03
N THR A 222 13.66 19.23 24.16
CA THR A 222 12.25 19.15 24.55
C THR A 222 11.65 17.81 24.13
N ILE A 223 10.88 17.18 25.01
CA ILE A 223 10.17 15.93 24.71
C ILE A 223 8.69 16.10 25.02
N ILE A 224 7.85 15.66 24.09
CA ILE A 224 6.41 15.87 24.08
C ILE A 224 5.71 14.52 24.02
N TYR A 225 4.80 14.24 24.95
CA TYR A 225 4.08 12.96 25.01
C TYR A 225 2.80 13.05 25.85
N CYS A 226 1.93 12.05 25.72
CA CYS A 226 0.71 11.91 26.53
C CYS A 226 1.02 11.32 27.91
N MET A 227 0.77 12.08 28.98
CA MET A 227 0.97 11.65 30.37
C MET A 227 -0.05 10.61 30.83
N ASP A 228 -1.23 10.57 30.21
CA ASP A 228 -2.25 9.55 30.51
C ASP A 228 -1.81 8.15 30.06
N ASN A 229 -0.78 8.06 29.19
CA ASN A 229 -0.11 6.80 28.92
C ASN A 229 0.89 6.48 30.05
N ILE A 230 0.40 5.79 31.08
CA ILE A 230 1.16 5.51 32.32
C ILE A 230 2.48 4.78 32.04
N GLN A 231 2.50 3.81 31.10
CA GLN A 231 3.72 3.06 30.77
C GLN A 231 4.77 3.98 30.13
N VAL A 232 4.39 4.75 29.11
CA VAL A 232 5.29 5.72 28.46
C VAL A 232 5.74 6.77 29.47
N HIS A 233 4.83 7.29 30.28
CA HIS A 233 5.14 8.30 31.30
C HIS A 233 6.16 7.78 32.32
N ASN A 234 5.95 6.60 32.90
CA ASN A 234 6.85 6.03 33.90
C ASN A 234 8.26 5.77 33.31
N ILE A 235 8.35 5.24 32.09
CA ILE A 235 9.66 4.96 31.47
C ILE A 235 10.39 6.26 31.14
N ILE A 236 9.70 7.26 30.59
CA ILE A 236 10.30 8.57 30.29
C ILE A 236 10.77 9.23 31.59
N GLN A 237 9.94 9.28 32.63
CA GLN A 237 10.31 9.86 33.92
C GLN A 237 11.50 9.11 34.53
N ASN A 238 11.49 7.78 34.54
CA ASN A 238 12.60 6.98 35.09
C ASN A 238 13.93 7.20 34.34
N LYS A 239 13.90 7.26 32.99
CA LYS A 239 15.11 7.44 32.18
C LYS A 239 15.62 8.88 32.14
N LEU A 240 14.73 9.85 32.31
CA LEU A 240 15.05 11.27 32.18
C LEU A 240 15.06 12.02 33.51
N ASN A 241 14.87 11.33 34.64
CA ASN A 241 14.95 11.92 35.97
C ASN A 241 16.34 12.56 36.17
N GLY A 242 16.37 13.84 36.54
CA GLY A 242 17.62 14.60 36.68
C GLY A 242 18.26 15.10 35.37
N SER A 243 17.61 14.91 34.22
CA SER A 243 18.05 15.55 32.97
C SER A 243 17.58 17.01 32.89
N ASN A 244 18.40 17.90 32.33
CA ASN A 244 18.04 19.31 32.07
C ASN A 244 17.08 19.48 30.86
N LYS A 245 16.30 18.45 30.53
CA LYS A 245 15.38 18.45 29.38
C LYS A 245 14.04 19.06 29.76
N GLU A 246 13.46 19.82 28.85
CA GLU A 246 12.10 20.33 28.98
C GLU A 246 11.10 19.22 28.62
N ILE A 247 10.18 18.92 29.54
CA ILE A 247 9.15 17.91 29.33
C ILE A 247 7.79 18.62 29.19
N LEU A 248 7.19 18.52 28.00
CA LEU A 248 5.83 19.01 27.76
C LEU A 248 4.87 17.82 27.67
N THR A 249 4.25 17.50 28.80
CA THR A 249 3.20 16.49 28.86
C THR A 249 1.83 17.08 28.51
N TRP A 250 0.99 16.29 27.85
CA TRP A 250 -0.43 16.58 27.73
C TRP A 250 -1.27 15.42 28.25
N GLY A 251 -2.50 15.67 28.68
CA GLY A 251 -3.40 14.63 29.18
C GLY A 251 -4.46 15.18 30.12
N LYS A 252 -5.38 14.34 30.59
CA LYS A 252 -6.38 14.68 31.60
C LYS A 252 -5.80 14.72 33.02
N ASN A 253 -4.63 14.09 33.21
CA ASN A 253 -3.91 14.12 34.49
C ASN A 253 -3.68 15.57 34.98
N GLU A 254 -3.84 15.79 36.28
CA GLU A 254 -3.72 17.13 36.89
C GLU A 254 -2.30 17.71 36.79
N ASN A 255 -1.30 16.83 36.69
CA ASN A 255 0.12 17.19 36.58
C ASN A 255 0.59 17.37 35.12
N ALA A 256 -0.31 17.23 34.14
CA ALA A 256 0.05 17.47 32.73
C ALA A 256 0.30 18.96 32.48
N VAL A 257 1.39 19.29 31.77
CA VAL A 257 1.73 20.70 31.43
C VAL A 257 0.65 21.33 30.55
N LEU A 258 0.13 20.57 29.59
CA LEU A 258 -1.08 20.87 28.82
C LEU A 258 -2.22 19.98 29.33
N ARG A 259 -2.92 20.45 30.38
CA ARG A 259 -4.00 19.70 31.02
C ARG A 259 -5.29 19.80 30.20
N ILE A 260 -5.80 18.69 29.73
CA ILE A 260 -7.07 18.60 29.00
C ILE A 260 -8.21 18.46 30.02
N LEU A 261 -9.08 19.48 30.10
CA LEU A 261 -10.20 19.53 31.04
C LEU A 261 -11.38 18.70 30.53
N LYS A 262 -11.80 18.96 29.29
CA LYS A 262 -12.93 18.30 28.64
C LYS A 262 -12.78 18.35 27.13
N VAL A 263 -13.39 17.37 26.46
CA VAL A 263 -13.54 17.35 25.00
C VAL A 263 -15.02 17.29 24.68
N GLU A 264 -15.54 18.35 24.10
CA GLU A 264 -16.94 18.45 23.67
C GLU A 264 -17.03 18.04 22.20
N LYS A 265 -17.70 16.93 21.92
CA LYS A 265 -17.94 16.46 20.55
C LYS A 265 -19.23 17.06 20.02
N GLN A 266 -19.14 17.74 18.88
CA GLN A 266 -20.29 18.20 18.12
C GLN A 266 -20.53 17.30 16.90
N LYS A 267 -21.47 17.65 16.02
CA LYS A 267 -21.81 16.85 14.82
C LYS A 267 -20.62 16.63 13.87
N SER A 268 -19.75 17.62 13.69
CA SER A 268 -18.66 17.60 12.70
C SER A 268 -17.34 18.19 13.20
N ASN A 269 -17.24 18.54 14.48
CA ASN A 269 -16.03 19.09 15.08
C ASN A 269 -15.94 18.67 16.56
N SER A 270 -14.77 18.85 17.16
CA SER A 270 -14.56 18.74 18.61
C SER A 270 -13.94 20.00 19.17
N ILE A 271 -14.39 20.41 20.35
CA ILE A 271 -13.80 21.50 21.13
C ILE A 271 -13.00 20.89 22.28
N ILE A 272 -11.70 21.16 22.31
CA ILE A 272 -10.78 20.66 23.32
C ILE A 272 -10.50 21.81 24.28
N HIS A 273 -10.99 21.71 25.52
CA HIS A 273 -10.73 22.66 26.58
C HIS A 273 -9.48 22.24 27.35
N TYR A 274 -8.58 23.19 27.59
CA TYR A 274 -7.29 22.91 28.21
C TYR A 274 -6.84 24.02 29.16
N ILE A 275 -5.92 23.69 30.06
CA ILE A 275 -5.12 24.63 30.84
C ILE A 275 -3.68 24.53 30.38
N TYR A 276 -3.07 25.67 30.05
CA TYR A 276 -1.65 25.77 29.74
C TYR A 276 -1.07 27.02 30.42
N ARG A 277 0.04 26.87 31.16
CA ARG A 277 0.66 27.95 31.94
C ARG A 277 -0.33 28.70 32.86
N GLY A 278 -1.23 27.96 33.49
CA GLY A 278 -2.23 28.50 34.43
C GLY A 278 -3.39 29.26 33.79
N LYS A 279 -3.51 29.27 32.45
CA LYS A 279 -4.63 29.90 31.73
C LYS A 279 -5.52 28.84 31.09
N GLU A 280 -6.82 28.96 31.33
CA GLU A 280 -7.82 28.15 30.62
C GLU A 280 -8.05 28.70 29.22
N SER A 281 -8.12 27.81 28.24
CA SER A 281 -8.50 28.14 26.87
C SER A 281 -9.10 26.93 26.17
N PHE A 282 -9.39 27.06 24.89
CA PHE A 282 -9.86 25.96 24.06
C PHE A 282 -9.37 26.12 22.63
N PHE A 283 -9.29 25.00 21.91
CA PHE A 283 -9.14 24.99 20.46
C PHE A 283 -10.13 24.01 19.84
N THR A 284 -10.46 24.23 18.57
CA THR A 284 -11.45 23.43 17.85
C THR A 284 -10.81 22.71 16.68
N ILE A 285 -11.18 21.45 16.46
CA ILE A 285 -10.72 20.63 15.34
C ILE A 285 -11.92 20.11 14.54
N PRO A 286 -11.81 19.95 13.22
CA PRO A 286 -12.91 19.46 12.37
C PRO A 286 -13.05 17.93 12.38
N PHE A 287 -12.80 17.29 13.54
CA PHE A 287 -12.85 15.82 13.71
C PHE A 287 -13.54 15.44 15.01
N THR A 288 -14.13 14.24 15.06
CA THR A 288 -14.90 13.75 16.22
C THR A 288 -14.40 12.39 16.75
N ASP A 289 -13.60 11.67 15.97
CA ASP A 289 -13.04 10.39 16.37
C ASP A 289 -11.91 10.56 17.39
N LYS A 290 -11.69 9.52 18.20
CA LYS A 290 -10.72 9.57 19.32
C LYS A 290 -9.28 9.73 18.82
N ALA A 291 -8.90 9.07 17.73
CA ALA A 291 -7.53 9.08 17.24
C ALA A 291 -7.14 10.46 16.69
N SER A 292 -8.02 11.11 15.94
CA SER A 292 -7.83 12.48 15.46
C SER A 292 -7.73 13.48 16.61
N ILE A 293 -8.53 13.33 17.66
CA ILE A 293 -8.41 14.18 18.85
C ILE A 293 -7.02 14.05 19.47
N GLU A 294 -6.53 12.83 19.69
CA GLU A 294 -5.19 12.60 20.28
C GLU A 294 -4.06 13.10 19.37
N ASN A 295 -4.16 12.88 18.05
CA ASN A 295 -3.17 13.36 17.09
C ASN A 295 -3.16 14.90 17.02
N ALA A 296 -4.32 15.55 17.10
CA ALA A 296 -4.41 17.00 17.05
C ALA A 296 -3.84 17.63 18.33
N ILE A 297 -4.05 17.02 19.49
CA ILE A 297 -3.43 17.47 20.74
C ILE A 297 -1.91 17.31 20.66
N ASN A 298 -1.39 16.20 20.13
CA ASN A 298 0.06 16.04 19.92
C ASN A 298 0.64 17.13 18.99
N ALA A 299 -0.03 17.41 17.87
CA ALA A 299 0.41 18.44 16.93
C ALA A 299 0.34 19.85 17.54
N PHE A 300 -0.74 20.16 18.25
CA PHE A 300 -0.93 21.44 18.95
C PHE A 300 0.12 21.62 20.05
N ALA A 301 0.29 20.63 20.92
CA ALA A 301 1.31 20.62 21.98
C ALA A 301 2.73 20.80 21.42
N THR A 302 2.99 20.20 20.25
CA THR A 302 4.26 20.41 19.53
C THR A 302 4.43 21.86 19.09
N CYS A 303 3.40 22.43 18.48
CA CYS A 303 3.45 23.82 18.00
C CYS A 303 3.52 24.86 19.13
N LEU A 304 3.11 24.52 20.36
CA LEU A 304 3.33 25.39 21.54
C LEU A 304 4.82 25.57 21.90
N THR A 305 5.68 24.66 21.46
CA THR A 305 7.15 24.76 21.68
C THR A 305 7.84 25.53 20.55
N ILE A 306 7.09 25.85 19.49
CA ILE A 306 7.52 26.67 18.35
C ILE A 306 6.98 28.08 18.61
N ASN A 307 7.73 29.12 18.21
CA ASN A 307 7.37 30.52 18.46
C ASN A 307 6.22 31.03 17.55
N ILE A 308 5.09 30.31 17.55
CA ILE A 308 3.86 30.67 16.85
C ILE A 308 2.92 31.32 17.85
N ASP A 309 2.30 32.43 17.46
CA ASP A 309 1.29 33.09 18.27
C ASP A 309 0.12 32.14 18.61
N LEU A 310 -0.29 32.13 19.89
CA LEU A 310 -1.26 31.17 20.40
C LEU A 310 -2.65 31.33 19.77
N GLU A 311 -3.10 32.56 19.52
CA GLU A 311 -4.39 32.80 18.86
C GLU A 311 -4.34 32.33 17.40
N THR A 312 -3.26 32.63 16.71
CA THR A 312 -3.02 32.14 15.34
C THR A 312 -3.02 30.61 15.29
N LEU A 313 -2.33 29.96 16.22
CA LEU A 313 -2.28 28.49 16.31
C LEU A 313 -3.68 27.89 16.53
N LYS A 314 -4.45 28.42 17.50
CA LYS A 314 -5.83 27.98 17.76
C LYS A 314 -6.74 28.17 16.56
N ASN A 315 -6.61 29.27 15.82
CA ASN A 315 -7.41 29.49 14.62
C ASN A 315 -7.08 28.44 13.55
N ARG A 316 -5.80 28.09 13.36
CA ARG A 316 -5.38 27.09 12.37
C ARG A 316 -5.86 25.68 12.69
N THR A 317 -6.09 25.31 13.96
CA THR A 317 -6.61 23.97 14.29
C THR A 317 -7.98 23.69 13.67
N THR A 318 -8.79 24.73 13.43
CA THR A 318 -10.10 24.62 12.78
C THR A 318 -10.01 24.22 11.31
N SER A 319 -8.86 24.47 10.69
CA SER A 319 -8.57 24.21 9.27
C SER A 319 -7.77 22.94 9.02
N LEU A 320 -7.47 22.15 10.07
CA LEU A 320 -6.76 20.88 9.94
C LEU A 320 -7.48 19.97 8.94
N GLN A 321 -6.73 19.44 7.99
CA GLN A 321 -7.27 18.59 6.94
C GLN A 321 -7.19 17.12 7.35
N SER A 322 -8.24 16.33 7.05
CA SER A 322 -8.11 14.88 7.09
C SER A 322 -7.00 14.48 6.11
N LEU A 323 -6.17 13.53 6.51
CA LEU A 323 -5.15 12.97 5.61
C LEU A 323 -5.70 11.82 4.77
N GLU A 324 -6.90 11.35 5.10
CA GLU A 324 -7.79 10.72 4.13
C GLU A 324 -8.15 11.80 3.08
N MET A 325 -7.88 11.51 1.80
CA MET A 325 -8.15 12.34 0.59
C MET A 325 -7.01 13.19 -0.01
N ARG A 326 -5.74 12.74 -0.03
CA ARG A 326 -4.75 13.30 -0.98
C ARG A 326 -4.69 12.46 -2.24
N LEU A 327 -4.93 13.08 -3.40
CA LEU A 327 -4.88 12.45 -4.73
C LEU A 327 -5.80 11.21 -4.80
N GLU A 328 -7.02 11.39 -4.30
CA GLU A 328 -8.01 10.33 -4.27
C GLU A 328 -8.42 9.99 -5.71
N ILE A 329 -8.10 8.79 -6.15
CA ILE A 329 -8.54 8.28 -7.44
C ILE A 329 -9.96 7.73 -7.26
N LYS A 330 -10.93 8.32 -7.95
CA LYS A 330 -12.31 7.83 -8.03
C LYS A 330 -12.65 7.43 -9.46
N GLU A 331 -13.43 6.36 -9.60
CA GLU A 331 -14.14 6.14 -10.86
C GLU A 331 -15.24 7.19 -11.02
N GLY A 332 -15.17 7.91 -12.13
CA GLY A 332 -16.24 8.78 -12.58
C GLY A 332 -17.25 8.05 -13.47
N ILE A 333 -18.39 8.67 -13.68
CA ILE A 333 -19.35 8.29 -14.73
C ILE A 333 -18.69 8.36 -16.12
N ASN A 334 -19.27 7.68 -17.12
CA ASN A 334 -18.78 7.64 -18.51
C ASN A 334 -17.32 7.19 -18.66
N GLN A 335 -16.90 6.18 -17.89
CA GLN A 335 -15.54 5.62 -17.92
C GLN A 335 -14.45 6.68 -17.63
N ASN A 336 -14.79 7.77 -16.96
CA ASN A 336 -13.80 8.76 -16.53
C ASN A 336 -13.08 8.28 -15.27
N LEU A 337 -11.85 8.74 -15.09
CA LEU A 337 -11.10 8.59 -13.84
C LEU A 337 -10.91 9.98 -13.22
N ILE A 338 -11.30 10.15 -11.97
CA ILE A 338 -11.22 11.42 -11.26
C ILE A 338 -10.04 11.35 -10.31
N ILE A 339 -9.15 12.32 -10.36
CA ILE A 339 -8.18 12.57 -9.29
C ILE A 339 -8.71 13.76 -8.52
N ASN A 340 -9.23 13.50 -7.32
CA ASN A 340 -9.75 14.55 -6.46
C ASN A 340 -8.66 15.06 -5.52
N ASP A 341 -8.35 16.35 -5.64
CA ASP A 341 -7.44 17.12 -4.79
C ASP A 341 -8.07 18.51 -4.48
N SER A 342 -9.37 18.52 -4.16
CA SER A 342 -10.21 19.71 -4.04
C SER A 342 -10.02 20.54 -2.75
N TYR A 343 -8.88 20.39 -2.05
CA TYR A 343 -8.68 20.98 -0.72
C TYR A 343 -7.42 21.84 -0.58
N SER A 344 -6.59 21.92 -1.63
CA SER A 344 -5.42 22.80 -1.68
C SER A 344 -5.24 23.38 -3.08
N SER A 345 -4.83 24.65 -3.16
CA SER A 345 -4.54 25.34 -4.43
C SER A 345 -3.28 26.19 -4.26
N ASP A 346 -2.13 25.57 -4.50
CA ASP A 346 -0.82 26.22 -4.58
C ASP A 346 0.00 25.57 -5.72
N LEU A 347 1.06 26.25 -6.18
CA LEU A 347 1.86 25.80 -7.32
C LEU A 347 2.57 24.46 -7.07
N MET A 348 3.09 24.25 -5.85
CA MET A 348 3.84 23.04 -5.53
C MET A 348 2.90 21.85 -5.48
N SER A 349 1.74 21.98 -4.84
CA SER A 349 0.72 20.93 -4.81
C SER A 349 0.12 20.68 -6.20
N LEU A 350 -0.01 21.71 -7.05
CA LEU A 350 -0.47 21.54 -8.43
C LEU A 350 0.53 20.73 -9.25
N SER A 351 1.82 21.05 -9.14
CA SER A 351 2.89 20.27 -9.79
C SER A 351 2.81 18.80 -9.41
N LEU A 352 2.68 18.50 -8.11
CA LEU A 352 2.58 17.12 -7.60
C LEU A 352 1.32 16.40 -8.11
N ALA A 353 0.18 17.08 -8.15
CA ALA A 353 -1.07 16.51 -8.61
C ALA A 353 -1.05 16.19 -10.12
N LEU A 354 -0.44 17.07 -10.91
CA LEU A 354 -0.27 16.83 -12.34
C LEU A 354 0.77 15.72 -12.62
N ASP A 355 1.85 15.62 -11.82
CA ASP A 355 2.80 14.51 -11.91
C ASP A 355 2.11 13.17 -11.60
N PHE A 356 1.22 13.17 -10.61
CA PHE A 356 0.41 12.00 -10.26
C PHE A 356 -0.58 11.61 -11.37
N LEU A 357 -1.27 12.60 -11.98
CA LEU A 357 -2.12 12.37 -13.14
C LEU A 357 -1.34 11.73 -14.29
N ASN A 358 -0.11 12.17 -14.54
CA ASN A 358 0.73 11.64 -15.61
C ASN A 358 1.25 10.22 -15.39
N GLN A 359 1.23 9.71 -14.15
CA GLN A 359 1.56 8.32 -13.87
C GLN A 359 0.47 7.35 -14.34
N GLN A 360 -0.75 7.85 -14.62
CA GLN A 360 -1.86 7.06 -15.16
C GLN A 360 -1.74 7.01 -16.70
N LYS A 361 -1.33 5.86 -17.24
CA LYS A 361 -1.00 5.71 -18.67
C LYS A 361 -2.19 5.31 -19.55
N ASP A 362 -3.35 5.02 -18.95
CA ASP A 362 -4.48 4.38 -19.63
C ASP A 362 -5.44 5.38 -20.33
N PHE A 363 -5.17 6.69 -20.24
CA PHE A 363 -6.03 7.74 -20.79
C PHE A 363 -5.28 8.65 -21.77
N SER A 364 -5.80 8.75 -22.99
CA SER A 364 -5.29 9.66 -24.04
C SER A 364 -5.79 11.09 -23.88
N GLN A 365 -6.89 11.29 -23.15
CA GLN A 365 -7.50 12.59 -22.86
C GLN A 365 -7.38 12.93 -21.37
N LYS A 366 -6.77 14.09 -21.09
CA LYS A 366 -6.41 14.60 -19.76
C LYS A 366 -7.00 15.99 -19.57
N THR A 367 -7.82 16.14 -18.54
CA THR A 367 -8.47 17.41 -18.21
C THR A 367 -8.07 17.86 -16.81
N ALA A 368 -7.75 19.14 -16.64
CA ALA A 368 -7.52 19.76 -15.34
C ALA A 368 -8.62 20.78 -15.04
N ILE A 369 -9.33 20.62 -13.93
CA ILE A 369 -10.32 21.56 -13.39
C ILE A 369 -9.65 22.29 -12.21
N LEU A 370 -9.33 23.57 -12.40
CA LEU A 370 -8.53 24.36 -11.48
C LEU A 370 -9.31 25.57 -10.95
N SER A 371 -9.24 25.86 -9.65
CA SER A 371 -9.69 27.14 -9.10
C SER A 371 -8.56 28.17 -9.07
N ASP A 372 -8.89 29.45 -8.94
CA ASP A 372 -7.89 30.48 -8.62
C ASP A 372 -7.04 30.06 -7.40
N ILE A 373 -5.76 30.44 -7.42
CA ILE A 373 -4.83 30.25 -6.30
C ILE A 373 -4.98 31.44 -5.36
N THR A 374 -5.47 31.18 -4.14
CA THR A 374 -5.83 32.22 -3.16
C THR A 374 -4.65 32.74 -2.34
N GLN A 375 -3.46 32.15 -2.50
CA GLN A 375 -2.25 32.63 -1.85
C GLN A 375 -1.84 34.01 -2.41
N SER A 376 -1.33 34.88 -1.54
CA SER A 376 -0.89 36.24 -1.86
C SER A 376 0.39 36.21 -2.71
N TYR A 377 0.27 35.97 -4.02
CA TYR A 377 1.35 36.16 -4.98
C TYR A 377 1.41 37.64 -5.40
N ASN A 378 2.55 38.29 -5.19
CA ASN A 378 2.76 39.70 -5.54
C ASN A 378 2.72 39.96 -7.06
N LEU A 379 2.84 38.91 -7.90
CA LEU A 379 2.85 39.00 -9.37
C LEU A 379 1.96 37.89 -9.97
N LYS A 380 0.64 38.15 -10.06
CA LYS A 380 -0.32 37.17 -10.62
C LYS A 380 -0.06 36.84 -12.09
N GLU A 381 0.49 37.75 -12.89
CA GLU A 381 0.77 37.48 -14.31
C GLU A 381 1.80 36.34 -14.50
N GLU A 382 2.87 36.34 -13.71
CA GLU A 382 3.89 35.27 -13.72
C GLU A 382 3.33 33.94 -13.23
N LEU A 383 2.44 33.98 -12.23
CA LEU A 383 1.76 32.80 -11.70
C LEU A 383 0.98 32.05 -12.79
N TYR A 384 0.16 32.75 -13.58
CA TYR A 384 -0.66 32.12 -14.63
C TYR A 384 0.16 31.68 -15.85
N LYS A 385 1.30 32.33 -16.15
CA LYS A 385 2.28 31.82 -17.13
C LYS A 385 2.86 30.48 -16.67
N GLU A 386 3.23 30.38 -15.39
CA GLU A 386 3.77 29.15 -14.83
C GLU A 386 2.72 28.03 -14.79
N ILE A 387 1.47 28.31 -14.41
CA ILE A 387 0.38 27.33 -14.49
C ILE A 387 0.23 26.79 -15.93
N ASN A 388 0.20 27.67 -16.93
CA ASN A 388 0.10 27.26 -18.33
C ASN A 388 1.28 26.35 -18.74
N ARG A 389 2.50 26.71 -18.34
CA ARG A 389 3.70 25.88 -18.57
C ARG A 389 3.59 24.50 -17.92
N LEU A 390 3.20 24.43 -16.65
CA LEU A 390 3.05 23.17 -15.90
C LEU A 390 2.04 22.23 -16.57
N LEU A 391 0.96 22.76 -17.15
CA LEU A 391 -0.06 21.99 -17.86
C LEU A 391 0.46 21.46 -19.21
N ILE A 392 1.19 22.28 -19.97
CA ILE A 392 1.76 21.92 -21.28
C ILE A 392 2.87 20.88 -21.14
N ASP A 393 3.83 21.11 -20.23
CA ASP A 393 4.95 20.19 -19.96
C ASP A 393 4.46 18.80 -19.57
N ARG A 394 3.25 18.73 -19.01
CA ARG A 394 2.59 17.50 -18.57
C ARG A 394 1.54 16.97 -19.55
N LYS A 395 1.43 17.53 -20.75
CA LYS A 395 0.53 17.06 -21.82
C LYS A 395 -0.93 17.01 -21.38
N ILE A 396 -1.39 18.00 -20.62
CA ILE A 396 -2.83 18.17 -20.35
C ILE A 396 -3.51 18.62 -21.65
N ASN A 397 -4.68 18.05 -21.96
CA ASN A 397 -5.41 18.36 -23.19
C ASN A 397 -6.32 19.57 -23.01
N THR A 398 -7.04 19.64 -21.87
CA THR A 398 -8.04 20.68 -21.61
C THR A 398 -7.93 21.24 -20.20
N LEU A 399 -8.04 22.56 -20.07
CA LEU A 399 -8.17 23.26 -18.79
C LEU A 399 -9.61 23.77 -18.61
N VAL A 400 -10.18 23.52 -17.44
CA VAL A 400 -11.37 24.22 -16.93
C VAL A 400 -10.92 25.12 -15.78
N GLY A 401 -10.80 26.42 -16.01
CA GLY A 401 -10.40 27.40 -14.99
C GLY A 401 -11.63 28.04 -14.33
N ILE A 402 -11.67 28.12 -13.01
CA ILE A 402 -12.80 28.70 -12.28
C ILE A 402 -12.30 29.77 -11.30
N GLY A 403 -12.71 31.01 -11.55
CA GLY A 403 -12.37 32.19 -10.75
C GLY A 403 -12.11 33.43 -11.59
N GLU A 404 -12.14 34.59 -10.93
CA GLU A 404 -11.99 35.90 -11.56
C GLU A 404 -10.59 36.11 -12.15
N ASP A 405 -9.55 35.54 -11.52
CA ASP A 405 -8.20 35.64 -12.08
C ASP A 405 -8.04 34.79 -13.34
N PHE A 406 -8.61 33.58 -13.40
CA PHE A 406 -8.66 32.78 -14.64
C PHE A 406 -9.35 33.50 -15.80
N ILE A 407 -10.39 34.30 -15.52
CA ILE A 407 -11.01 35.17 -16.54
C ILE A 407 -10.04 36.27 -16.96
N LYS A 408 -9.48 37.00 -15.99
CA LYS A 408 -8.63 38.16 -16.22
C LYS A 408 -7.35 37.82 -17.00
N TYR A 409 -6.73 36.69 -16.70
CA TYR A 409 -5.46 36.24 -17.30
C TYR A 409 -5.63 35.18 -18.38
N LYS A 410 -6.84 34.99 -18.91
CA LYS A 410 -7.16 34.00 -19.95
C LYS A 410 -6.23 34.08 -21.18
N SER A 411 -5.81 35.30 -21.55
CA SER A 411 -4.91 35.53 -22.70
C SER A 411 -3.51 34.90 -22.54
N LEU A 412 -3.11 34.55 -21.32
CA LEU A 412 -1.83 33.89 -21.03
C LEU A 412 -1.92 32.36 -21.11
N LEU A 413 -3.13 31.79 -21.22
CA LEU A 413 -3.39 30.36 -21.23
C LEU A 413 -3.47 29.88 -22.68
N THR A 414 -2.36 29.34 -23.19
CA THR A 414 -2.28 28.83 -24.58
C THR A 414 -2.85 27.43 -24.74
N ILE A 415 -2.98 26.67 -23.63
CA ILE A 415 -3.68 25.38 -23.61
C ILE A 415 -5.18 25.57 -23.93
N ASN A 416 -5.80 24.57 -24.58
CA ASN A 416 -7.25 24.57 -24.80
C ASN A 416 -7.99 24.75 -23.46
N ASN A 417 -8.79 25.81 -23.34
CA ASN A 417 -9.36 26.20 -22.05
C ASN A 417 -10.83 26.64 -22.14
N ARG A 418 -11.56 26.39 -21.04
CA ARG A 418 -12.87 26.96 -20.72
C ARG A 418 -12.76 27.62 -19.36
N VAL A 419 -13.18 28.88 -19.23
CA VAL A 419 -13.06 29.63 -17.97
C VAL A 419 -14.42 30.12 -17.49
N PHE A 420 -14.63 30.08 -16.18
CA PHE A 420 -15.89 30.43 -15.51
C PHE A 420 -15.61 31.33 -14.31
N SER A 421 -16.50 32.28 -14.01
CA SER A 421 -16.36 33.18 -12.85
C SER A 421 -16.55 32.43 -11.54
N THR A 422 -17.53 31.54 -11.48
CA THR A 422 -17.87 30.79 -10.29
C THR A 422 -18.12 29.31 -10.59
N THR A 423 -18.01 28.48 -9.56
CA THR A 423 -18.40 27.06 -9.62
C THR A 423 -19.85 26.91 -10.08
N GLN A 424 -20.75 27.82 -9.68
CA GLN A 424 -22.15 27.77 -10.10
C GLN A 424 -22.33 27.95 -11.61
N ASP A 425 -21.51 28.80 -12.24
CA ASP A 425 -21.59 29.05 -13.68
C ASP A 425 -21.11 27.82 -14.46
N PHE A 426 -20.03 27.19 -14.02
CA PHE A 426 -19.59 25.89 -14.54
C PHE A 426 -20.69 24.82 -14.41
N LEU A 427 -21.34 24.72 -13.24
CA LEU A 427 -22.38 23.71 -13.00
C LEU A 427 -23.61 23.89 -13.92
N LYS A 428 -23.94 25.11 -14.35
CA LYS A 428 -25.07 25.38 -15.26
C LYS A 428 -24.78 24.93 -16.70
N GLU A 429 -23.53 25.04 -17.13
CA GLU A 429 -23.10 24.66 -18.49
C GLU A 429 -22.57 23.22 -18.57
N PHE A 430 -22.48 22.53 -17.43
CA PHE A 430 -21.97 21.16 -17.37
C PHE A 430 -22.79 20.19 -18.23
N SER A 431 -22.10 19.47 -19.11
CA SER A 431 -22.67 18.43 -19.97
C SER A 431 -21.90 17.12 -19.80
N LEU A 432 -22.62 16.03 -19.54
CA LEU A 432 -22.05 14.68 -19.41
C LEU A 432 -21.37 14.18 -20.70
N LYS A 433 -21.75 14.73 -21.86
CA LYS A 433 -21.20 14.32 -23.15
C LYS A 433 -19.77 14.84 -23.37
N ASP A 434 -19.39 15.89 -22.66
CA ASP A 434 -18.12 16.59 -22.82
C ASP A 434 -16.96 15.83 -22.14
N PHE A 435 -17.30 14.90 -21.25
CA PHE A 435 -16.37 14.14 -20.43
C PHE A 435 -16.66 12.64 -20.58
N ASN A 436 -15.93 11.97 -21.47
CA ASN A 436 -16.06 10.53 -21.73
C ASN A 436 -14.68 9.91 -21.95
N ASN A 437 -14.39 8.83 -21.21
CA ASN A 437 -13.11 8.11 -21.24
C ASN A 437 -11.89 9.04 -21.09
N GLN A 438 -11.94 9.93 -20.08
CA GLN A 438 -10.87 10.88 -19.76
C GLN A 438 -10.41 10.72 -18.31
N ILE A 439 -9.18 11.15 -18.03
CA ILE A 439 -8.73 11.39 -16.67
C ILE A 439 -8.87 12.87 -16.32
N ILE A 440 -9.48 13.15 -15.18
CA ILE A 440 -9.90 14.50 -14.75
C ILE A 440 -9.25 14.79 -13.40
N LEU A 441 -8.34 15.76 -13.35
CA LEU A 441 -7.84 16.32 -12.09
C LEU A 441 -8.79 17.42 -11.63
N ILE A 442 -9.31 17.32 -10.41
CA ILE A 442 -10.09 18.37 -9.77
C ILE A 442 -9.24 18.94 -8.64
N LYS A 443 -8.79 20.20 -8.78
CA LYS A 443 -7.96 20.87 -7.79
C LYS A 443 -8.43 22.29 -7.54
N GLY A 444 -8.67 22.64 -6.29
CA GLY A 444 -9.14 23.98 -5.98
C GLY A 444 -9.07 24.33 -4.50
N ALA A 445 -9.13 25.63 -4.22
CA ALA A 445 -9.25 26.16 -2.87
C ALA A 445 -10.67 25.91 -2.36
N ARG A 446 -10.78 25.63 -1.05
CA ARG A 446 -12.06 25.28 -0.40
C ARG A 446 -13.18 26.31 -0.61
N SER A 447 -12.84 27.59 -0.76
CA SER A 447 -13.83 28.65 -1.03
C SER A 447 -14.59 28.48 -2.35
N PHE A 448 -14.10 27.64 -3.27
CA PHE A 448 -14.75 27.36 -4.55
C PHE A 448 -15.66 26.12 -4.49
N GLU A 449 -15.69 25.38 -3.38
CA GLU A 449 -16.59 24.22 -3.19
C GLU A 449 -16.50 23.17 -4.30
N PHE A 450 -15.30 22.85 -4.78
CA PHE A 450 -15.07 21.89 -5.89
C PHE A 450 -15.53 20.46 -5.56
N GLU A 451 -15.83 20.15 -4.31
CA GLU A 451 -16.55 18.95 -3.90
C GLU A 451 -17.87 18.80 -4.65
N ARG A 452 -18.54 19.92 -4.98
CA ARG A 452 -19.76 19.94 -5.78
C ARG A 452 -19.51 19.49 -7.21
N ILE A 453 -18.34 19.82 -7.77
CA ILE A 453 -17.90 19.36 -9.09
C ILE A 453 -17.53 17.87 -9.03
N SER A 454 -16.77 17.46 -8.01
CA SER A 454 -16.43 16.05 -7.79
C SER A 454 -17.70 15.17 -7.77
N ARG A 455 -18.74 15.59 -7.03
CA ARG A 455 -20.03 14.89 -6.96
C ARG A 455 -20.75 14.71 -8.29
N LEU A 456 -20.55 15.59 -9.27
CA LEU A 456 -21.15 15.45 -10.60
C LEU A 456 -20.50 14.32 -11.39
N PHE A 457 -19.19 14.17 -11.25
CA PHE A 457 -18.43 13.13 -11.91
C PHE A 457 -18.50 11.82 -11.13
N GLU A 458 -18.64 11.87 -9.81
CA GLU A 458 -18.73 10.70 -8.95
C GLU A 458 -19.88 9.79 -9.38
N LYS A 459 -19.51 8.55 -9.70
CA LYS A 459 -20.46 7.45 -9.76
C LYS A 459 -21.04 7.30 -8.35
N LYS A 460 -22.29 7.72 -8.11
CA LYS A 460 -22.96 7.56 -6.80
C LYS A 460 -22.95 6.09 -6.41
N THR A 461 -22.00 5.67 -5.58
CA THR A 461 -21.93 4.29 -5.10
C THR A 461 -22.49 4.19 -3.69
N HIS A 462 -23.82 4.22 -3.59
CA HIS A 462 -24.55 3.63 -2.46
C HIS A 462 -24.52 2.10 -2.61
N GLN A 463 -23.32 1.51 -2.60
CA GLN A 463 -23.13 0.12 -2.99
C GLN A 463 -22.39 -0.66 -1.92
N THR A 464 -22.74 -1.92 -1.81
CA THR A 464 -21.93 -2.94 -1.14
C THR A 464 -20.56 -2.99 -1.81
N VAL A 465 -19.49 -2.85 -1.00
CA VAL A 465 -18.10 -2.81 -1.45
C VAL A 465 -17.28 -3.91 -0.82
N LEU A 466 -16.39 -4.50 -1.61
CA LEU A 466 -15.28 -5.32 -1.14
C LEU A 466 -14.03 -4.46 -1.17
N GLU A 467 -13.60 -3.98 -0.01
CA GLU A 467 -12.34 -3.27 0.15
C GLU A 467 -11.18 -4.27 0.21
N ILE A 468 -10.09 -3.95 -0.48
CA ILE A 468 -8.86 -4.74 -0.57
C ILE A 468 -7.67 -3.86 -0.18
N ASN A 469 -7.06 -4.18 0.97
CA ASN A 469 -5.89 -3.47 1.47
C ASN A 469 -4.61 -4.05 0.84
N LEU A 470 -4.04 -3.30 -0.11
CA LEU A 470 -2.81 -3.69 -0.80
C LEU A 470 -1.57 -3.54 0.10
N SER A 471 -1.61 -2.70 1.13
CA SER A 471 -0.55 -2.61 2.14
C SER A 471 -0.53 -3.88 3.00
N SER A 472 -1.68 -4.39 3.42
CA SER A 472 -1.78 -5.67 4.14
C SER A 472 -1.40 -6.88 3.28
N LEU A 473 -1.78 -6.88 2.00
CA LEU A 473 -1.32 -7.89 1.04
C LEU A 473 0.21 -7.91 0.96
N ALA A 474 0.83 -6.74 0.84
CA ALA A 474 2.28 -6.60 0.81
C ALA A 474 2.94 -7.05 2.12
N HIS A 475 2.37 -6.68 3.27
CA HIS A 475 2.83 -7.13 4.59
C HIS A 475 2.84 -8.66 4.66
N ASN A 476 1.72 -9.32 4.30
CA ASN A 476 1.60 -10.78 4.34
C ASN A 476 2.60 -11.47 3.41
N VAL A 477 2.75 -10.98 2.17
CA VAL A 477 3.77 -11.52 1.24
C VAL A 477 5.17 -11.42 1.85
N ASN A 478 5.50 -10.26 2.45
CA ASN A 478 6.79 -10.05 3.09
C ASN A 478 6.98 -10.91 4.35
N TYR A 479 5.92 -11.18 5.11
CA TYR A 479 5.92 -12.11 6.22
C TYR A 479 6.32 -13.53 5.76
N PHE A 480 5.68 -14.07 4.71
CA PHE A 480 6.04 -15.39 4.19
C PHE A 480 7.45 -15.42 3.59
N LYS A 481 7.88 -14.33 2.93
CA LYS A 481 9.24 -14.21 2.39
C LYS A 481 10.33 -14.30 3.45
N LYS A 482 10.11 -13.70 4.63
CA LYS A 482 11.06 -13.79 5.75
C LYS A 482 11.28 -15.22 6.26
N LYS A 483 10.37 -16.15 5.93
CA LYS A 483 10.47 -17.59 6.29
C LYS A 483 11.21 -18.42 5.25
N LEU A 484 11.53 -17.85 4.09
CA LEU A 484 12.18 -18.58 3.00
C LEU A 484 13.69 -18.63 3.18
N LYS A 485 14.30 -19.76 2.80
CA LYS A 485 15.75 -19.88 2.67
C LYS A 485 16.26 -18.97 1.55
N GLU A 486 17.54 -18.61 1.61
CA GLU A 486 18.17 -17.79 0.58
C GLU A 486 17.98 -18.41 -0.82
N ASN A 487 17.69 -17.58 -1.82
CA ASN A 487 17.44 -17.97 -3.22
C ASN A 487 16.18 -18.81 -3.50
N VAL A 488 15.34 -19.10 -2.50
CA VAL A 488 14.03 -19.74 -2.74
C VAL A 488 13.07 -18.72 -3.36
N LYS A 489 12.51 -19.08 -4.52
CA LYS A 489 11.57 -18.23 -5.25
C LYS A 489 10.16 -18.27 -4.65
N LEU A 490 9.36 -17.25 -4.92
CA LEU A 490 7.95 -17.21 -4.53
C LEU A 490 7.04 -17.10 -5.76
N MET A 491 6.15 -18.09 -5.91
CA MET A 491 5.04 -18.08 -6.85
C MET A 491 3.76 -17.66 -6.14
N ALA A 492 3.11 -16.59 -6.58
CA ALA A 492 1.84 -16.14 -6.04
C ALA A 492 0.66 -16.71 -6.84
N MET A 493 -0.35 -17.20 -6.15
CA MET A 493 -1.53 -17.83 -6.76
C MET A 493 -2.61 -16.76 -7.03
N VAL A 494 -2.81 -16.39 -8.29
CA VAL A 494 -3.73 -15.33 -8.73
C VAL A 494 -4.86 -15.91 -9.60
N LYS A 495 -5.59 -16.89 -9.04
CA LYS A 495 -6.64 -17.65 -9.73
C LYS A 495 -8.04 -17.29 -9.27
N ALA A 496 -9.05 -17.60 -10.09
CA ALA A 496 -10.46 -17.32 -9.77
C ALA A 496 -10.66 -15.82 -9.47
N HIS A 497 -10.09 -15.00 -10.35
CA HIS A 497 -9.97 -13.55 -10.16
C HIS A 497 -9.35 -13.16 -8.82
N SER A 498 -8.26 -13.85 -8.46
CA SER A 498 -7.54 -13.68 -7.19
C SER A 498 -8.44 -13.89 -5.97
N TYR A 499 -9.19 -15.00 -5.97
CA TYR A 499 -10.23 -15.33 -5.00
C TYR A 499 -11.28 -14.21 -4.86
N GLY A 500 -11.83 -13.76 -5.99
CA GLY A 500 -12.85 -12.70 -6.02
C GLY A 500 -12.34 -11.28 -5.79
N SER A 501 -11.04 -11.08 -5.56
CA SER A 501 -10.44 -9.77 -5.26
C SER A 501 -10.23 -8.88 -6.49
N GLY A 502 -10.01 -9.46 -7.67
CA GLY A 502 -9.55 -8.77 -8.89
C GLY A 502 -8.19 -9.29 -9.35
N SER A 503 -8.10 -9.78 -10.59
CA SER A 503 -6.90 -10.45 -11.12
C SER A 503 -5.73 -9.48 -11.27
N TYR A 504 -5.98 -8.36 -11.95
CA TYR A 504 -4.94 -7.43 -12.40
C TYR A 504 -4.32 -6.63 -11.26
N GLU A 505 -5.13 -6.00 -10.40
CA GLU A 505 -4.65 -5.11 -9.35
C GLU A 505 -3.80 -5.88 -8.33
N ILE A 506 -4.22 -7.10 -8.00
CA ILE A 506 -3.45 -8.03 -7.17
C ILE A 506 -2.14 -8.40 -7.87
N ALA A 507 -2.16 -8.84 -9.13
CA ALA A 507 -0.95 -9.19 -9.87
C ALA A 507 0.02 -8.00 -9.99
N LYS A 508 -0.49 -6.79 -10.22
CA LYS A 508 0.29 -5.54 -10.29
C LYS A 508 0.91 -5.21 -8.94
N SER A 509 0.15 -5.32 -7.85
CA SER A 509 0.68 -5.13 -6.50
C SER A 509 1.79 -6.16 -6.19
N LEU A 510 1.54 -7.43 -6.48
CA LEU A 510 2.50 -8.53 -6.29
C LEU A 510 3.77 -8.35 -7.13
N SER A 511 3.66 -7.82 -8.35
CA SER A 511 4.83 -7.52 -9.20
C SER A 511 5.78 -6.49 -8.56
N LYS A 512 5.25 -5.58 -7.73
CA LYS A 512 6.05 -4.61 -6.97
C LYS A 512 6.70 -5.22 -5.73
N GLN A 513 6.16 -6.34 -5.22
CA GLN A 513 6.63 -7.02 -4.02
C GLN A 513 7.68 -8.11 -4.30
N HIS A 514 8.40 -8.05 -5.44
CA HIS A 514 9.42 -9.03 -5.83
C HIS A 514 8.91 -10.49 -5.89
N THR A 515 7.66 -10.72 -6.31
CA THR A 515 7.16 -12.07 -6.61
C THR A 515 7.86 -12.60 -7.87
N ASP A 516 8.31 -13.86 -7.86
CA ASP A 516 9.09 -14.45 -8.97
C ASP A 516 8.21 -15.05 -10.07
N TYR A 517 7.02 -15.54 -9.72
CA TYR A 517 6.08 -16.21 -10.60
C TYR A 517 4.64 -15.87 -10.23
N LEU A 518 3.76 -15.89 -11.23
CA LEU A 518 2.32 -15.93 -11.01
C LEU A 518 1.78 -17.28 -11.49
N ALA A 519 0.68 -17.72 -10.90
CA ALA A 519 -0.06 -18.88 -11.38
C ALA A 519 -1.56 -18.57 -11.49
N VAL A 520 -2.12 -18.84 -12.66
CA VAL A 520 -3.54 -18.70 -13.01
C VAL A 520 -4.19 -20.08 -13.23
N ALA A 521 -5.52 -20.15 -13.21
CA ALA A 521 -6.23 -21.39 -13.50
C ALA A 521 -6.27 -21.67 -15.01
N PHE A 522 -6.65 -20.66 -15.81
CA PHE A 522 -6.91 -20.80 -17.25
C PHE A 522 -6.05 -19.84 -18.07
N ALA A 523 -5.87 -20.18 -19.36
CA ALA A 523 -5.07 -19.37 -20.27
C ALA A 523 -5.63 -17.94 -20.38
N ASP A 524 -6.95 -17.76 -20.43
CA ASP A 524 -7.60 -16.45 -20.57
C ASP A 524 -7.31 -15.51 -19.39
N GLU A 525 -7.21 -16.02 -18.16
CA GLU A 525 -6.75 -15.22 -17.01
C GLU A 525 -5.30 -14.75 -17.22
N GLY A 526 -4.43 -15.60 -17.77
CA GLY A 526 -3.05 -15.23 -18.10
C GLY A 526 -2.96 -14.20 -19.23
N VAL A 527 -3.84 -14.31 -20.24
CA VAL A 527 -3.96 -13.33 -21.33
C VAL A 527 -4.40 -11.97 -20.79
N GLU A 528 -5.39 -11.95 -19.90
CA GLU A 528 -5.84 -10.72 -19.22
C GLU A 528 -4.68 -10.04 -18.48
N LEU A 529 -3.88 -10.79 -17.73
CA LEU A 529 -2.70 -10.24 -17.04
C LEU A 529 -1.66 -9.67 -18.01
N ARG A 530 -1.46 -10.32 -19.16
CA ARG A 530 -0.50 -9.88 -20.18
C ARG A 530 -0.96 -8.60 -20.91
N HIS A 531 -2.24 -8.47 -21.20
CA HIS A 531 -2.82 -7.22 -21.72
C HIS A 531 -2.62 -6.06 -20.76
N ASN A 532 -2.58 -6.35 -19.46
CA ASN A 532 -2.32 -5.37 -18.41
C ASN A 532 -0.82 -5.27 -18.02
N ASP A 533 0.07 -5.55 -18.99
CA ASP A 533 1.53 -5.35 -18.88
C ASP A 533 2.26 -6.13 -17.78
N ILE A 534 1.66 -7.19 -17.24
CA ILE A 534 2.37 -8.08 -16.31
C ILE A 534 3.46 -8.83 -17.07
N LYS A 535 4.72 -8.66 -16.65
CA LYS A 535 5.90 -9.29 -17.29
C LYS A 535 6.45 -10.51 -16.55
N LEU A 536 5.97 -10.79 -15.33
CA LEU A 536 6.37 -11.98 -14.57
C LEU A 536 6.03 -13.26 -15.35
N PRO A 537 6.82 -14.34 -15.23
CA PRO A 537 6.42 -15.65 -15.73
C PRO A 537 5.05 -16.07 -15.15
N ILE A 538 4.18 -16.63 -16.00
CA ILE A 538 2.82 -17.03 -15.62
C ILE A 538 2.65 -18.51 -15.94
N MET A 539 2.44 -19.30 -14.90
CA MET A 539 2.06 -20.71 -15.01
C MET A 539 0.54 -20.86 -15.14
N VAL A 540 0.08 -21.69 -16.09
CA VAL A 540 -1.35 -21.96 -16.31
C VAL A 540 -1.67 -23.39 -15.88
N MET A 541 -2.46 -23.55 -14.81
CA MET A 541 -2.61 -24.84 -14.13
C MET A 541 -3.59 -25.82 -14.79
N SER A 542 -4.57 -25.31 -15.54
CA SER A 542 -5.53 -26.15 -16.28
C SER A 542 -5.47 -25.81 -17.76
N ALA A 543 -4.26 -25.75 -18.29
CA ALA A 543 -4.02 -25.48 -19.70
C ALA A 543 -4.56 -26.62 -20.57
N GLN A 544 -5.16 -26.26 -21.69
CA GLN A 544 -5.61 -27.20 -22.71
C GLN A 544 -4.71 -27.05 -23.93
N SER A 545 -4.42 -28.17 -24.60
CA SER A 545 -3.59 -28.17 -25.82
C SER A 545 -4.11 -27.17 -26.85
N LYS A 546 -5.44 -27.11 -27.06
CA LYS A 546 -6.11 -26.16 -27.97
C LYS A 546 -5.80 -24.67 -27.74
N ASP A 547 -5.35 -24.28 -26.54
CA ASP A 547 -4.97 -22.91 -26.23
C ASP A 547 -3.50 -22.60 -26.58
N LEU A 548 -2.78 -23.52 -27.24
CA LEU A 548 -1.34 -23.38 -27.56
C LEU A 548 -1.01 -22.05 -28.24
N ASN A 549 -1.87 -21.56 -29.13
CA ASN A 549 -1.69 -20.25 -29.75
C ASN A 549 -1.58 -19.13 -28.70
N LYS A 550 -2.54 -19.07 -27.78
CA LYS A 550 -2.55 -18.08 -26.69
C LYS A 550 -1.32 -18.26 -25.80
N LEU A 551 -0.97 -19.51 -25.48
CA LEU A 551 0.18 -19.81 -24.62
C LEU A 551 1.50 -19.32 -25.23
N LEU A 552 1.73 -19.57 -26.53
CA LEU A 552 2.92 -19.09 -27.23
C LEU A 552 2.92 -17.57 -27.38
N HIS A 553 1.83 -17.01 -27.91
CA HIS A 553 1.70 -15.58 -28.19
C HIS A 553 1.89 -14.72 -26.93
N TYR A 554 1.30 -15.14 -25.81
CA TYR A 554 1.36 -14.42 -24.55
C TYR A 554 2.46 -14.93 -23.60
N ASN A 555 3.33 -15.84 -24.05
CA ASN A 555 4.41 -16.44 -23.25
C ASN A 555 3.91 -16.93 -21.88
N LEU A 556 2.90 -17.81 -21.90
CA LEU A 556 2.30 -18.48 -20.76
C LEU A 556 2.77 -19.94 -20.73
N GLU A 557 2.98 -20.48 -19.53
CA GLU A 557 3.65 -21.76 -19.34
C GLU A 557 2.66 -22.82 -18.80
N PRO A 558 2.25 -23.82 -19.60
CA PRO A 558 1.21 -24.76 -19.20
C PRO A 558 1.70 -25.80 -18.18
N GLU A 559 0.80 -26.16 -17.27
CA GLU A 559 0.88 -27.37 -16.44
C GLU A 559 0.57 -28.61 -17.30
N ILE A 560 1.43 -29.62 -17.17
CA ILE A 560 1.29 -30.92 -17.82
C ILE A 560 1.18 -31.98 -16.71
N TYR A 561 0.03 -32.64 -16.64
CA TYR A 561 -0.30 -33.57 -15.56
C TYR A 561 -0.51 -35.02 -16.02
N SER A 562 -0.40 -35.32 -17.32
CA SER A 562 -0.48 -36.68 -17.86
C SER A 562 0.31 -36.83 -19.16
N LEU A 563 0.71 -38.06 -19.50
CA LEU A 563 1.38 -38.34 -20.77
C LEU A 563 0.48 -38.09 -21.99
N SER A 564 -0.84 -38.26 -21.84
CA SER A 564 -1.80 -37.96 -22.91
C SER A 564 -1.79 -36.48 -23.27
N ILE A 565 -1.87 -35.59 -22.28
CA ILE A 565 -1.89 -34.15 -22.54
C ILE A 565 -0.55 -33.68 -23.10
N LEU A 566 0.56 -34.26 -22.65
CA LEU A 566 1.88 -33.98 -23.22
C LEU A 566 1.95 -34.31 -24.71
N LYS A 567 1.43 -35.47 -25.12
CA LYS A 567 1.37 -35.87 -26.53
C LYS A 567 0.54 -34.90 -27.35
N GLU A 568 -0.61 -34.45 -26.85
CA GLU A 568 -1.41 -33.42 -27.53
C GLU A 568 -0.65 -32.10 -27.71
N PHE A 569 0.09 -31.65 -26.69
CA PHE A 569 0.94 -30.46 -26.80
C PHE A 569 2.08 -30.65 -27.80
N ILE A 570 2.70 -31.83 -27.84
CA ILE A 570 3.72 -32.19 -28.83
C ILE A 570 3.13 -32.11 -30.24
N ASP A 571 2.00 -32.77 -30.48
CA ASP A 571 1.36 -32.83 -31.80
C ASP A 571 0.98 -31.43 -32.30
N GLN A 572 0.38 -30.60 -31.43
CA GLN A 572 0.07 -29.22 -31.79
C GLN A 572 1.34 -28.38 -32.00
N LYS A 573 2.39 -28.57 -31.19
CA LYS A 573 3.64 -27.82 -31.36
C LYS A 573 4.29 -28.13 -32.71
N HIS A 574 4.30 -29.39 -33.14
CA HIS A 574 4.77 -29.80 -34.47
C HIS A 574 3.99 -29.09 -35.59
N GLN A 575 2.66 -28.98 -35.47
CA GLN A 575 1.86 -28.25 -36.46
C GLN A 575 2.25 -26.77 -36.55
N TYR A 576 2.54 -26.12 -35.41
CA TYR A 576 3.00 -24.72 -35.38
C TYR A 576 4.42 -24.54 -35.95
N GLU A 577 5.29 -25.54 -35.78
CA GLU A 577 6.64 -25.51 -36.36
C GLU A 577 6.61 -25.61 -37.88
N ILE A 578 5.70 -26.42 -38.45
CA ILE A 578 5.51 -26.53 -39.91
C ILE A 578 5.14 -25.18 -40.54
N ILE A 579 4.38 -24.34 -39.83
CA ILE A 579 4.01 -22.99 -40.29
C ILE A 579 5.02 -21.90 -39.88
N GLY A 580 6.21 -22.29 -39.42
CA GLY A 580 7.35 -21.40 -39.16
C GLY A 580 7.47 -20.87 -37.73
N ASN A 581 6.65 -21.31 -36.78
CA ASN A 581 6.78 -20.89 -35.38
C ASN A 581 7.78 -21.78 -34.62
N THR A 582 9.00 -21.28 -34.46
CA THR A 582 10.10 -21.95 -33.75
C THR A 582 10.21 -21.56 -32.27
N GLN A 583 9.21 -20.88 -31.70
CA GLN A 583 9.24 -20.46 -30.30
C GLN A 583 9.29 -21.69 -29.37
N GLN A 584 10.13 -21.65 -28.33
CA GLN A 584 10.21 -22.69 -27.33
C GLN A 584 9.00 -22.64 -26.39
N LEU A 585 8.39 -23.80 -26.10
CA LEU A 585 7.30 -23.94 -25.13
C LEU A 585 7.86 -24.39 -23.77
N ASN A 586 7.77 -23.53 -22.76
CA ASN A 586 8.14 -23.90 -21.39
C ASN A 586 6.95 -24.55 -20.68
N ILE A 587 7.17 -25.71 -20.05
CA ILE A 587 6.10 -26.47 -19.38
C ILE A 587 6.44 -26.77 -17.92
N HIS A 588 5.41 -27.02 -17.11
CA HIS A 588 5.52 -27.41 -15.72
C HIS A 588 4.95 -28.81 -15.50
N ILE A 589 5.78 -29.76 -15.07
CA ILE A 589 5.35 -31.14 -14.86
C ILE A 589 4.73 -31.30 -13.47
N LYS A 590 3.48 -31.74 -13.41
CA LYS A 590 2.84 -32.10 -12.15
C LYS A 590 3.04 -33.57 -11.86
N LEU A 591 3.46 -33.87 -10.64
CA LEU A 591 3.59 -35.21 -10.11
C LEU A 591 2.44 -35.48 -9.14
N ASP A 592 1.89 -36.69 -9.16
CA ASP A 592 0.99 -37.15 -8.12
C ASP A 592 1.80 -37.83 -7.02
N THR A 593 1.65 -37.31 -5.80
CA THR A 593 2.34 -37.80 -4.61
C THR A 593 1.35 -38.28 -3.56
N GLY A 594 0.15 -38.69 -3.99
CA GLY A 594 -0.90 -39.27 -3.15
C GLY A 594 -2.17 -38.42 -3.03
N MET A 595 -2.27 -37.29 -3.74
CA MET A 595 -3.52 -36.51 -3.76
C MET A 595 -4.53 -37.13 -4.74
N HIS A 596 -4.08 -37.87 -5.75
CA HIS A 596 -4.93 -38.59 -6.72
C HIS A 596 -5.95 -37.71 -7.45
N ARG A 597 -5.63 -36.42 -7.58
CA ARG A 597 -6.46 -35.45 -8.32
C ARG A 597 -5.96 -35.28 -9.75
N LEU A 598 -4.67 -34.97 -9.90
CA LEU A 598 -3.98 -34.75 -11.17
C LEU A 598 -2.47 -34.91 -10.92
N GLY A 599 -1.75 -35.46 -11.88
CA GLY A 599 -0.29 -35.57 -11.86
C GLY A 599 0.20 -36.90 -12.40
N MET A 600 1.46 -36.93 -12.84
CA MET A 600 2.14 -38.14 -13.30
C MET A 600 2.61 -38.96 -12.10
N GLU A 601 2.49 -40.28 -12.21
CA GLU A 601 2.96 -41.24 -11.22
C GLU A 601 4.37 -41.74 -11.57
N GLU A 602 4.96 -42.56 -10.69
CA GLU A 602 6.29 -43.16 -10.91
C GLU A 602 6.40 -43.89 -12.25
N LYS A 603 5.37 -44.64 -12.65
CA LYS A 603 5.33 -45.38 -13.92
C LYS A 603 5.41 -44.49 -15.17
N ASP A 604 5.09 -43.21 -15.03
CA ASP A 604 5.03 -42.25 -16.15
C ASP A 604 6.36 -41.52 -16.37
N ILE A 605 7.30 -41.57 -15.41
CA ILE A 605 8.53 -40.77 -15.42
C ILE A 605 9.47 -41.15 -16.56
N ASP A 606 9.73 -42.43 -16.77
CA ASP A 606 10.58 -42.91 -17.87
C ASP A 606 9.97 -42.58 -19.25
N PRO A 607 8.68 -42.89 -19.52
CA PRO A 607 8.01 -42.45 -20.74
C PRO A 607 8.04 -40.94 -20.96
N LEU A 608 7.86 -40.13 -19.90
CA LEU A 608 7.94 -38.67 -19.95
C LEU A 608 9.32 -38.20 -20.44
N ILE A 609 10.39 -38.75 -19.85
CA ILE A 609 11.77 -38.39 -20.19
C ILE A 609 12.06 -38.72 -21.66
N ILE A 610 11.65 -39.91 -22.12
CA ILE A 610 11.84 -40.35 -23.51
C ILE A 610 11.13 -39.38 -24.48
N LEU A 611 9.86 -39.06 -24.22
CA LEU A 611 9.07 -38.17 -25.06
C LEU A 611 9.69 -36.77 -25.14
N LEU A 612 10.11 -36.19 -24.01
CA LEU A 612 10.67 -34.84 -24.00
C LEU A 612 12.06 -34.75 -24.61
N LYS A 613 12.90 -35.79 -24.49
CA LYS A 613 14.19 -35.86 -25.19
C LYS A 613 14.02 -35.90 -26.71
N ALA A 614 12.95 -36.51 -27.20
CA ALA A 614 12.61 -36.54 -28.62
C ALA A 614 12.01 -35.20 -29.13
N ASN A 615 11.60 -34.29 -28.24
CA ASN A 615 10.88 -33.05 -28.59
C ASN A 615 11.53 -31.82 -27.91
N PRO A 616 12.74 -31.40 -28.33
CA PRO A 616 13.52 -30.37 -27.64
C PRO A 616 12.94 -28.94 -27.71
N SER A 617 11.94 -28.70 -28.56
CA SER A 617 11.20 -27.43 -28.60
C SER A 617 10.25 -27.25 -27.41
N ILE A 618 10.01 -28.31 -26.63
CA ILE A 618 9.26 -28.29 -25.38
C ILE A 618 10.23 -28.51 -24.21
N ARG A 619 10.32 -27.54 -23.31
CA ARG A 619 11.30 -27.52 -22.23
C ARG A 619 10.65 -27.54 -20.86
N ILE A 620 11.11 -28.43 -19.99
CA ILE A 620 10.67 -28.45 -18.59
C ILE A 620 11.22 -27.24 -17.85
N LYS A 621 10.35 -26.41 -17.32
CA LYS A 621 10.70 -25.26 -16.47
C LYS A 621 10.70 -25.63 -15.00
N SER A 622 9.70 -26.39 -14.55
CA SER A 622 9.65 -26.93 -13.20
C SER A 622 8.95 -28.28 -13.12
N THR A 623 9.17 -28.97 -12.00
CA THR A 623 8.39 -30.11 -11.52
C THR A 623 7.75 -29.75 -10.19
N PHE A 624 6.50 -30.16 -9.95
CA PHE A 624 5.79 -29.80 -8.72
C PHE A 624 4.72 -30.82 -8.33
N SER A 625 4.29 -30.79 -7.07
CA SER A 625 3.12 -31.53 -6.56
C SER A 625 2.28 -30.65 -5.60
N HIS A 626 1.13 -31.14 -5.14
CA HIS A 626 0.30 -30.52 -4.10
C HIS A 626 0.27 -31.36 -2.83
N LEU A 627 0.49 -30.70 -1.69
CA LEU A 627 0.27 -31.30 -0.37
C LEU A 627 -1.23 -31.27 -0.04
N ALA A 628 -1.77 -32.41 0.40
CA ALA A 628 -3.20 -32.59 0.61
C ALA A 628 -3.70 -32.08 1.97
N GLY A 629 -2.86 -32.12 3.00
CA GLY A 629 -3.24 -31.81 4.38
C GLY A 629 -2.20 -31.02 5.16
N ALA A 630 -1.38 -30.22 4.46
CA ALA A 630 -0.30 -29.44 5.08
C ALA A 630 -0.80 -28.32 6.02
N ASP A 631 -2.09 -28.10 6.14
CA ASP A 631 -2.78 -27.19 7.05
C ASP A 631 -3.30 -27.89 8.33
N ASN A 632 -3.25 -29.22 8.41
CA ASN A 632 -3.76 -29.99 9.54
C ASN A 632 -2.70 -30.93 10.12
N HIS A 633 -2.42 -30.77 11.42
CA HIS A 633 -1.45 -31.57 12.17
C HIS A 633 -1.74 -33.07 12.18
N LEU A 634 -3.00 -33.48 12.02
CA LEU A 634 -3.38 -34.89 11.94
C LEU A 634 -2.81 -35.60 10.70
N PHE A 635 -2.38 -34.84 9.68
CA PHE A 635 -1.91 -35.37 8.40
C PHE A 635 -0.40 -35.17 8.17
N ASP A 636 0.38 -34.90 9.23
CA ASP A 636 1.81 -34.60 9.09
C ASP A 636 2.60 -35.79 8.52
N ASP A 637 2.33 -37.01 8.97
CA ASP A 637 3.00 -38.21 8.45
C ASP A 637 2.64 -38.48 6.99
N PHE A 638 1.41 -38.15 6.57
CA PHE A 638 1.03 -38.22 5.17
C PHE A 638 1.77 -37.14 4.36
N THR A 639 1.79 -35.91 4.84
CA THR A 639 2.47 -34.77 4.20
C THR A 639 3.96 -35.05 4.00
N LYS A 640 4.65 -35.60 5.01
CA LYS A 640 6.06 -36.03 4.90
C LYS A 640 6.27 -37.12 3.85
N ARG A 641 5.36 -38.10 3.76
CA ARG A 641 5.40 -39.10 2.67
C ARG A 641 5.25 -38.45 1.30
N GLN A 642 4.35 -37.48 1.14
CA GLN A 642 4.20 -36.75 -0.12
C GLN A 642 5.49 -36.01 -0.52
N ILE A 643 6.16 -35.37 0.45
CA ILE A 643 7.44 -34.66 0.24
C ILE A 643 8.53 -35.64 -0.22
N ASN A 644 8.67 -36.79 0.44
CA ASN A 644 9.67 -37.80 0.08
C ASN A 644 9.44 -38.42 -1.30
N THR A 645 8.17 -38.71 -1.64
CA THR A 645 7.81 -39.20 -2.99
C THR A 645 8.13 -38.14 -4.05
N PHE A 646 7.80 -36.87 -3.78
CA PHE A 646 8.12 -35.76 -4.68
C PHE A 646 9.62 -35.62 -4.91
N GLU A 647 10.42 -35.66 -3.84
CA GLU A 647 11.87 -35.57 -3.93
C GLU A 647 12.44 -36.68 -4.80
N THR A 648 12.00 -37.92 -4.57
CA THR A 648 12.46 -39.09 -5.34
C THR A 648 12.15 -38.95 -6.83
N LEU A 649 10.89 -38.68 -7.18
CA LEU A 649 10.46 -38.59 -8.58
C LEU A 649 11.05 -37.37 -9.31
N SER A 650 11.08 -36.21 -8.65
CA SER A 650 11.67 -35.00 -9.25
C SER A 650 13.18 -35.13 -9.48
N GLN A 651 13.89 -35.84 -8.60
CA GLN A 651 15.33 -36.08 -8.77
C GLN A 651 15.64 -36.96 -10.00
N GLN A 652 14.78 -37.93 -10.33
CA GLN A 652 14.91 -38.73 -11.56
C GLN A 652 14.79 -37.85 -12.81
N ILE A 653 13.78 -36.95 -12.84
CA ILE A 653 13.60 -36.00 -13.94
C ILE A 653 14.80 -35.07 -14.07
N ILE A 654 15.27 -34.46 -12.98
CA ILE A 654 16.38 -33.50 -13.01
C ILE A 654 17.67 -34.13 -13.57
N LYS A 655 17.99 -35.36 -13.15
CA LYS A 655 19.18 -36.08 -13.64
C LYS A 655 19.15 -36.35 -15.15
N ALA A 656 17.96 -36.36 -15.76
CA ALA A 656 17.81 -36.70 -17.17
C ALA A 656 18.07 -35.52 -18.14
N PHE A 657 18.12 -34.27 -17.65
CA PHE A 657 18.26 -33.07 -18.48
C PHE A 657 19.46 -32.20 -18.06
N PRO A 658 20.21 -31.61 -19.01
CA PRO A 658 21.46 -30.89 -18.72
C PRO A 658 21.25 -29.45 -18.21
N TYR A 659 20.02 -29.06 -17.90
CA TYR A 659 19.67 -27.69 -17.49
C TYR A 659 18.88 -27.68 -16.18
N LYS A 660 18.88 -26.53 -15.49
CA LYS A 660 18.16 -26.37 -14.23
C LYS A 660 16.65 -26.49 -14.43
N ILE A 661 16.02 -27.39 -13.68
CA ILE A 661 14.58 -27.57 -13.54
C ILE A 661 14.20 -27.21 -12.10
N LEU A 662 13.28 -26.26 -11.91
CA LEU A 662 12.87 -25.84 -10.58
C LEU A 662 11.99 -26.90 -9.91
N ARG A 663 12.09 -27.06 -8.59
CA ARG A 663 11.19 -27.90 -7.78
C ARG A 663 10.36 -27.07 -6.82
N HIS A 664 9.08 -27.38 -6.70
CA HIS A 664 8.21 -26.73 -5.73
C HIS A 664 7.05 -27.62 -5.26
N ILE A 665 6.76 -27.64 -3.97
CA ILE A 665 5.62 -28.40 -3.42
C ILE A 665 4.89 -27.66 -2.30
N ALA A 666 5.59 -26.82 -1.53
CA ALA A 666 5.02 -26.10 -0.39
C ALA A 666 3.94 -25.08 -0.81
N ASN A 667 2.73 -25.26 -0.27
CA ASN A 667 1.66 -24.25 -0.24
C ASN A 667 1.82 -23.34 1.01
N SER A 668 0.93 -22.35 1.19
CA SER A 668 1.01 -21.37 2.30
C SER A 668 1.28 -22.00 3.68
N ALA A 669 0.56 -23.07 4.03
CA ALA A 669 0.73 -23.77 5.31
C ALA A 669 2.10 -24.47 5.40
N ALA A 670 2.53 -25.13 4.32
CA ALA A 670 3.82 -25.81 4.29
C ALA A 670 5.03 -24.88 4.34
N ILE A 671 4.91 -23.63 3.87
CA ILE A 671 5.98 -22.61 4.05
C ILE A 671 6.32 -22.46 5.54
N ASN A 672 5.30 -22.54 6.40
CA ASN A 672 5.43 -22.40 7.85
C ASN A 672 5.78 -23.73 8.54
N ARG A 673 5.07 -24.80 8.19
CA ARG A 673 5.07 -26.07 8.92
C ARG A 673 6.15 -27.06 8.46
N PHE A 674 6.63 -26.94 7.21
CA PHE A 674 7.57 -27.89 6.57
C PHE A 674 8.68 -27.14 5.81
N PRO A 675 9.63 -26.47 6.50
CA PRO A 675 10.71 -25.70 5.86
C PRO A 675 11.66 -26.53 4.98
N GLU A 676 11.68 -27.86 5.14
CA GLU A 676 12.35 -28.81 4.24
C GLU A 676 11.69 -28.88 2.84
N ALA A 677 10.38 -28.59 2.75
CA ALA A 677 9.59 -28.70 1.52
C ALA A 677 9.68 -27.46 0.60
N GLN A 678 10.55 -26.49 0.92
CA GLN A 678 10.70 -25.25 0.14
C GLN A 678 11.34 -25.48 -1.23
N PHE A 679 12.27 -26.43 -1.34
CA PHE A 679 13.05 -26.72 -2.56
C PHE A 679 13.56 -25.44 -3.28
N ASP A 680 13.21 -25.22 -4.55
CA ASP A 680 13.65 -24.05 -5.33
C ASP A 680 12.61 -22.91 -5.33
N MET A 681 11.35 -23.22 -5.03
CA MET A 681 10.25 -22.26 -5.08
C MET A 681 9.08 -22.70 -4.19
N VAL A 682 8.37 -21.74 -3.60
CA VAL A 682 7.13 -21.99 -2.83
C VAL A 682 5.92 -21.39 -3.53
N ARG A 683 4.71 -21.88 -3.22
CA ARG A 683 3.44 -21.38 -3.78
C ARG A 683 2.59 -20.74 -2.68
N LEU A 684 2.50 -19.41 -2.71
CA LEU A 684 1.73 -18.64 -1.75
C LEU A 684 0.32 -18.35 -2.28
N GLY A 685 -0.69 -18.93 -1.61
CA GLY A 685 -2.11 -18.77 -1.91
C GLY A 685 -2.81 -17.94 -0.83
N ILE A 686 -3.82 -18.50 -0.16
CA ILE A 686 -4.68 -17.76 0.78
C ILE A 686 -3.95 -17.01 1.91
N GLY A 687 -2.76 -17.48 2.30
CA GLY A 687 -1.95 -16.82 3.33
C GLY A 687 -1.62 -15.37 2.99
N MET A 688 -1.47 -15.02 1.71
CA MET A 688 -1.25 -13.61 1.33
C MET A 688 -2.45 -12.71 1.62
N TYR A 689 -3.64 -13.26 1.79
CA TYR A 689 -4.88 -12.52 2.08
C TYR A 689 -5.21 -12.42 3.56
N GLY A 690 -4.29 -12.82 4.44
CA GLY A 690 -4.48 -12.69 5.89
C GLY A 690 -5.10 -13.91 6.56
N ILE A 691 -5.21 -15.03 5.86
CA ILE A 691 -5.86 -16.25 6.35
C ILE A 691 -4.78 -17.27 6.68
N GLY A 692 -4.55 -17.46 7.98
CA GLY A 692 -3.54 -18.38 8.50
C GLY A 692 -4.01 -19.83 8.60
N ASP A 693 -3.07 -20.72 8.88
CA ASP A 693 -3.28 -22.14 9.19
C ASP A 693 -3.45 -22.41 10.70
N SER A 694 -3.29 -21.39 11.52
CA SER A 694 -3.33 -21.47 12.98
C SER A 694 -3.67 -20.10 13.59
N ALA A 695 -4.26 -20.10 14.79
CA ALA A 695 -4.58 -18.87 15.51
C ALA A 695 -3.34 -17.99 15.79
N ALA A 696 -2.17 -18.63 15.99
CA ALA A 696 -0.91 -17.91 16.16
C ALA A 696 -0.48 -17.20 14.88
N GLN A 697 -0.58 -17.87 13.72
CA GLN A 697 -0.24 -17.25 12.44
C GLN A 697 -1.21 -16.11 12.08
N GLU A 698 -2.50 -16.25 12.40
CA GLU A 698 -3.49 -15.20 12.15
C GLU A 698 -3.21 -13.89 12.90
N GLN A 699 -2.48 -13.94 14.03
CA GLN A 699 -2.07 -12.74 14.74
C GLN A 699 -0.91 -11.99 14.06
N GLU A 700 -0.14 -12.67 13.22
CA GLU A 700 1.00 -12.10 12.49
C GLU A 700 0.61 -11.58 11.10
N LEU A 701 -0.47 -12.14 10.55
CA LEU A 701 -1.02 -11.75 9.26
C LEU A 701 -2.04 -10.61 9.40
N GLU A 702 -2.16 -9.81 8.35
CA GLU A 702 -3.13 -8.72 8.26
C GLU A 702 -4.29 -9.10 7.34
N TYR A 703 -5.52 -8.81 7.76
CA TYR A 703 -6.71 -9.02 6.95
C TYR A 703 -6.68 -8.13 5.71
N VAL A 704 -6.71 -8.75 4.52
CA VAL A 704 -6.67 -8.01 3.26
C VAL A 704 -8.06 -7.55 2.82
N HIS A 705 -9.12 -8.28 3.17
CA HIS A 705 -10.47 -8.02 2.68
C HIS A 705 -11.41 -7.48 3.75
N SER A 706 -12.23 -6.51 3.36
CA SER A 706 -13.42 -6.12 4.12
C SER A 706 -14.63 -5.96 3.20
N LEU A 707 -15.67 -6.75 3.45
CA LEU A 707 -16.96 -6.61 2.77
C LEU A 707 -17.88 -5.75 3.62
N LYS A 708 -18.19 -4.55 3.10
CA LYS A 708 -18.98 -3.53 3.79
C LYS A 708 -20.21 -3.16 2.96
N THR A 709 -21.26 -2.79 3.67
CA THR A 709 -22.49 -2.22 3.12
C THR A 709 -23.01 -1.17 4.09
N HIS A 710 -24.25 -0.72 3.92
CA HIS A 710 -24.88 0.27 4.78
C HIS A 710 -26.34 -0.10 5.04
N LEU A 711 -26.90 0.44 6.12
CA LEU A 711 -28.31 0.30 6.44
C LEU A 711 -29.15 1.19 5.52
N ILE A 712 -29.96 0.62 4.63
CA ILE A 712 -30.79 1.41 3.68
C ILE A 712 -32.17 1.74 4.21
N LEU A 713 -32.63 1.02 5.23
CA LEU A 713 -33.97 1.17 5.78
C LEU A 713 -34.00 0.68 7.23
N LYS A 714 -34.56 1.48 8.11
CA LYS A 714 -34.89 1.10 9.49
C LYS A 714 -36.40 1.22 9.70
N ARG A 715 -37.03 0.19 10.25
CA ARG A 715 -38.47 0.25 10.59
C ARG A 715 -38.85 -0.62 11.77
N GLU A 716 -39.98 -0.29 12.39
CA GLU A 716 -40.60 -1.14 13.39
C GLU A 716 -41.61 -2.10 12.74
N ILE A 717 -41.69 -3.31 13.26
CA ILE A 717 -42.74 -4.29 12.95
C ILE A 717 -43.43 -4.75 14.23
N LYS A 718 -44.71 -5.08 14.13
CA LYS A 718 -45.54 -5.53 15.26
C LYS A 718 -45.36 -7.03 15.50
N GLU A 719 -45.78 -7.47 16.68
CA GLU A 719 -45.91 -8.89 16.99
C GLU A 719 -46.80 -9.60 15.95
N ASN A 720 -46.42 -10.82 15.57
CA ASN A 720 -47.03 -11.67 14.54
C ASN A 720 -46.89 -11.19 13.07
N GLU A 721 -46.26 -10.04 12.81
CA GLU A 721 -45.88 -9.66 11.44
C GLU A 721 -44.71 -10.53 10.94
N THR A 722 -44.60 -10.67 9.62
CA THR A 722 -43.64 -11.59 8.99
C THR A 722 -42.65 -10.87 8.08
N VAL A 723 -41.43 -11.39 7.97
CA VAL A 723 -40.32 -10.77 7.22
C VAL A 723 -39.85 -11.65 6.06
N GLY A 724 -39.66 -11.03 4.89
CA GLY A 724 -39.00 -11.62 3.73
C GLY A 724 -39.77 -12.75 3.03
N TYR A 725 -39.07 -13.44 2.13
CA TYR A 725 -39.66 -14.52 1.33
C TYR A 725 -40.18 -15.68 2.18
N SER A 726 -41.30 -16.25 1.73
CA SER A 726 -41.97 -17.40 2.36
C SER A 726 -42.38 -17.15 3.81
N ARG A 727 -42.41 -15.90 4.27
CA ARG A 727 -42.74 -15.53 5.66
C ARG A 727 -41.90 -16.31 6.67
N ALA A 728 -40.64 -16.59 6.33
CA ALA A 728 -39.76 -17.50 7.07
C ALA A 728 -39.43 -17.02 8.48
N PHE A 729 -39.57 -15.72 8.73
CA PHE A 729 -39.47 -15.14 10.05
C PHE A 729 -40.81 -14.52 10.47
N VAL A 730 -41.20 -14.78 11.72
CA VAL A 730 -42.39 -14.23 12.38
C VAL A 730 -41.94 -13.50 13.64
N ALA A 731 -42.30 -12.22 13.76
CA ALA A 731 -41.94 -11.40 14.91
C ALA A 731 -42.69 -11.88 16.16
N LYS A 732 -41.95 -12.22 17.23
CA LYS A 732 -42.52 -12.68 18.51
C LYS A 732 -42.93 -11.55 19.46
N LYS A 733 -42.52 -10.32 19.15
CA LYS A 733 -42.79 -9.10 19.89
C LYS A 733 -42.63 -7.92 18.95
N LYS A 734 -43.04 -6.72 19.39
CA LYS A 734 -42.66 -5.48 18.69
C LYS A 734 -41.13 -5.43 18.59
N MET A 735 -40.61 -5.25 17.38
CA MET A 735 -39.18 -5.27 17.11
C MET A 735 -38.78 -4.25 16.04
N THR A 736 -37.52 -3.83 16.07
CA THR A 736 -36.95 -2.95 15.05
C THR A 736 -36.15 -3.80 14.08
N ILE A 737 -36.38 -3.64 12.79
CA ILE A 737 -35.66 -4.34 11.73
C ILE A 737 -34.91 -3.37 10.82
N GLY A 738 -33.85 -3.88 10.22
CA GLY A 738 -33.01 -3.16 9.27
C GLY A 738 -32.92 -3.89 7.94
N VAL A 739 -32.82 -3.16 6.83
CA VAL A 739 -32.53 -3.76 5.51
C VAL A 739 -31.16 -3.30 5.04
N ILE A 740 -30.37 -4.24 4.51
CA ILE A 740 -29.08 -3.96 3.87
C ILE A 740 -29.08 -4.46 2.41
N PRO A 741 -28.43 -3.74 1.48
CA PRO A 741 -28.43 -4.03 0.04
C PRO A 741 -27.34 -5.03 -0.34
N ILE A 742 -27.38 -6.21 0.29
CA ILE A 742 -26.56 -7.36 -0.08
C ILE A 742 -27.39 -8.64 0.04
N GLY A 743 -27.38 -9.45 -1.01
CA GLY A 743 -28.09 -10.73 -1.03
C GLY A 743 -27.28 -11.88 -1.62
N TYR A 744 -27.95 -13.00 -1.89
CA TYR A 744 -27.27 -14.20 -2.41
C TYR A 744 -26.70 -13.99 -3.80
N ALA A 745 -27.21 -13.03 -4.54
CA ALA A 745 -26.69 -12.69 -5.85
C ALA A 745 -25.29 -12.05 -5.74
N ASP A 746 -25.05 -11.29 -4.66
CA ASP A 746 -23.77 -10.63 -4.37
C ASP A 746 -22.72 -11.56 -3.74
N GLY A 747 -23.12 -12.77 -3.33
CA GLY A 747 -22.26 -13.75 -2.67
C GLY A 747 -22.64 -14.04 -1.21
N LEU A 748 -23.71 -13.42 -0.68
CA LEU A 748 -24.18 -13.72 0.68
C LEU A 748 -25.03 -14.99 0.70
N SER A 749 -24.44 -16.13 1.09
CA SER A 749 -25.15 -17.43 1.10
C SER A 749 -26.52 -17.38 1.78
N ARG A 750 -27.53 -17.94 1.12
CA ARG A 750 -28.90 -18.03 1.65
C ARG A 750 -29.00 -18.80 2.96
N GLN A 751 -28.03 -19.69 3.21
CA GLN A 751 -27.94 -20.44 4.46
C GLN A 751 -27.63 -19.56 5.69
N ARG A 752 -27.16 -18.33 5.50
CA ARG A 752 -26.93 -17.37 6.60
C ARG A 752 -28.22 -16.72 7.13
N GLY A 753 -29.36 -16.94 6.47
CA GLY A 753 -30.65 -16.45 6.93
C GLY A 753 -31.15 -17.15 8.20
N ASN A 754 -32.31 -16.71 8.69
CA ASN A 754 -33.05 -17.30 9.81
C ASN A 754 -32.23 -17.43 11.10
N GLY A 755 -31.39 -16.43 11.39
CA GLY A 755 -30.61 -16.32 12.63
C GLY A 755 -29.30 -17.10 12.63
N ARG A 756 -28.93 -17.79 11.54
CA ARG A 756 -27.65 -18.51 11.44
C ARG A 756 -26.46 -17.57 11.29
N GLY A 757 -26.62 -16.52 10.49
CA GLY A 757 -25.57 -15.54 10.23
C GLY A 757 -25.74 -14.24 11.01
N LYS A 758 -24.62 -13.55 11.23
CA LYS A 758 -24.58 -12.21 11.84
C LYS A 758 -23.80 -11.22 10.99
N VAL A 759 -24.03 -9.94 11.23
CA VAL A 759 -23.27 -8.80 10.69
C VAL A 759 -22.82 -7.89 11.84
N TRP A 760 -21.85 -7.02 11.59
CA TRP A 760 -21.32 -6.12 12.60
C TRP A 760 -21.72 -4.67 12.33
N ILE A 761 -22.35 -4.01 13.31
CA ILE A 761 -22.88 -2.64 13.22
C ILE A 761 -22.59 -1.91 14.52
N ASN A 762 -21.93 -0.74 14.46
CA ASN A 762 -21.66 0.13 15.61
C ASN A 762 -21.09 -0.61 16.85
N GLY A 763 -20.22 -1.59 16.63
CA GLY A 763 -19.60 -2.39 17.70
C GLY A 763 -20.42 -3.59 18.19
N ASN A 764 -21.55 -3.90 17.57
CA ASN A 764 -22.47 -4.97 17.98
C ASN A 764 -22.65 -6.02 16.88
N LEU A 765 -22.84 -7.28 17.29
CA LEU A 765 -23.22 -8.38 16.40
C LEU A 765 -24.73 -8.46 16.25
N VAL A 766 -25.20 -8.32 15.02
CA VAL A 766 -26.61 -8.21 14.66
C VAL A 766 -27.02 -9.43 13.82
N PRO A 767 -28.05 -10.19 14.20
CA PRO A 767 -28.43 -11.39 13.47
C PRO A 767 -29.21 -11.07 12.19
N ILE A 768 -28.98 -11.88 11.15
CA ILE A 768 -29.77 -11.85 9.91
C ILE A 768 -31.06 -12.65 10.13
N ILE A 769 -32.20 -12.01 9.95
CA ILE A 769 -33.53 -12.61 10.13
C ILE A 769 -34.23 -12.87 8.80
N GLY A 770 -35.06 -13.90 8.77
CA GLY A 770 -35.73 -14.36 7.55
C GLY A 770 -34.74 -14.91 6.52
N ASN A 771 -35.24 -15.18 5.32
CA ASN A 771 -34.40 -15.64 4.22
C ASN A 771 -33.58 -14.48 3.64
N VAL A 772 -32.30 -14.73 3.32
CA VAL A 772 -31.52 -13.84 2.45
C VAL A 772 -32.20 -13.79 1.08
N CYS A 773 -32.47 -12.57 0.59
CA CYS A 773 -33.12 -12.31 -0.69
C CYS A 773 -32.05 -12.16 -1.79
N MET A 774 -32.48 -11.92 -3.04
CA MET A 774 -31.55 -11.83 -4.18
C MET A 774 -30.54 -10.70 -3.97
N ASP A 775 -31.02 -9.49 -3.67
CA ASP A 775 -30.19 -8.28 -3.59
C ASP A 775 -30.14 -7.67 -2.18
N MET A 776 -30.82 -8.28 -1.21
CA MET A 776 -31.00 -7.71 0.14
C MET A 776 -31.10 -8.78 1.23
N CYS A 777 -30.82 -8.38 2.47
CA CYS A 777 -31.20 -9.16 3.65
C CYS A 777 -31.67 -8.26 4.80
N ILE A 778 -32.34 -8.88 5.77
CA ILE A 778 -32.99 -8.18 6.88
C ILE A 778 -32.27 -8.53 8.19
N LEU A 779 -32.12 -7.53 9.04
CA LEU A 779 -31.41 -7.57 10.32
C LEU A 779 -32.37 -7.33 11.49
N ASP A 780 -32.12 -7.95 12.64
CA ASP A 780 -32.80 -7.61 13.90
C ASP A 780 -32.04 -6.49 14.63
N LEU A 781 -32.57 -5.27 14.57
CA LEU A 781 -31.98 -4.08 15.18
C LEU A 781 -32.57 -3.75 16.57
N SER A 782 -33.26 -4.69 17.20
CA SER A 782 -33.98 -4.43 18.46
C SER A 782 -33.07 -4.01 19.62
N GLU A 783 -31.81 -4.43 19.62
CA GLU A 783 -30.85 -4.20 20.70
C GLU A 783 -29.67 -3.31 20.27
N VAL A 784 -29.75 -2.66 19.10
CA VAL A 784 -28.64 -1.87 18.54
C VAL A 784 -29.10 -0.49 18.14
N ASP A 785 -28.43 0.54 18.69
CA ASP A 785 -28.60 1.91 18.22
C ASP A 785 -27.82 2.15 16.94
N CYS A 786 -28.56 2.40 15.87
CA CYS A 786 -28.04 2.68 14.54
C CYS A 786 -29.07 3.47 13.72
N LYS A 787 -28.60 4.14 12.67
CA LYS A 787 -29.41 4.96 11.76
C LYS A 787 -29.23 4.46 10.33
N GLU A 788 -30.17 4.84 9.46
CA GLU A 788 -29.98 4.67 8.03
C GLU A 788 -28.66 5.35 7.62
N ASP A 789 -28.00 4.77 6.62
CA ASP A 789 -26.64 5.05 6.17
C ASP A 789 -25.51 4.63 7.13
N ASP A 790 -25.79 4.11 8.32
CA ASP A 790 -24.74 3.53 9.16
C ASP A 790 -24.08 2.35 8.44
N MET A 791 -22.76 2.27 8.58
CA MET A 791 -21.94 1.25 7.95
C MET A 791 -22.17 -0.12 8.62
N VAL A 792 -22.36 -1.13 7.78
CA VAL A 792 -22.57 -2.53 8.16
C VAL A 792 -21.45 -3.39 7.60
N ILE A 793 -20.74 -4.08 8.47
CA ILE A 793 -19.67 -5.00 8.07
C ILE A 793 -20.24 -6.41 7.94
N ILE A 794 -20.04 -7.03 6.78
CA ILE A 794 -20.34 -8.45 6.56
C ILE A 794 -19.18 -9.31 7.03
N PHE A 795 -17.95 -8.95 6.65
CA PHE A 795 -16.72 -9.45 7.28
C PHE A 795 -15.58 -8.43 7.15
N SER A 796 -14.68 -8.45 8.12
CA SER A 796 -13.48 -7.60 8.22
C SER A 796 -12.54 -8.16 9.30
N LYS A 797 -11.61 -7.35 9.82
CA LYS A 797 -10.85 -7.67 11.03
C LYS A 797 -11.74 -7.77 12.27
N GLU A 798 -12.73 -6.89 12.44
CA GLU A 798 -13.66 -6.88 13.58
C GLU A 798 -14.58 -8.11 13.58
N TYR A 799 -14.93 -8.59 12.39
CA TYR A 799 -15.70 -9.81 12.23
C TYR A 799 -15.07 -10.70 11.15
N PRO A 800 -14.10 -11.55 11.55
CA PRO A 800 -13.30 -12.36 10.63
C PRO A 800 -14.11 -13.25 9.72
N ILE A 801 -13.61 -13.46 8.51
CA ILE A 801 -14.22 -14.34 7.50
C ILE A 801 -14.39 -15.79 7.98
N TRP A 802 -13.54 -16.25 8.91
CA TRP A 802 -13.68 -17.55 9.55
C TRP A 802 -15.01 -17.72 10.29
N ASN A 803 -15.57 -16.65 10.82
CA ASN A 803 -16.89 -16.71 11.46
C ASN A 803 -17.95 -17.12 10.44
N ILE A 804 -17.90 -16.52 9.24
CA ILE A 804 -18.79 -16.90 8.13
C ILE A 804 -18.51 -18.34 7.67
N ALA A 805 -17.24 -18.73 7.58
CA ALA A 805 -16.86 -20.08 7.18
C ALA A 805 -17.44 -21.14 8.14
N ASN A 806 -17.35 -20.89 9.44
CA ASN A 806 -17.91 -21.74 10.49
C ASN A 806 -19.45 -21.76 10.47
N GLU A 807 -20.10 -20.61 10.26
CA GLU A 807 -21.57 -20.53 10.12
C GLU A 807 -22.10 -21.38 8.96
N LEU A 808 -21.31 -21.49 7.89
CA LEU A 808 -21.65 -22.21 6.67
C LEU A 808 -21.06 -23.62 6.60
N ASN A 809 -20.26 -24.03 7.59
CA ASN A 809 -19.48 -25.27 7.57
C ASN A 809 -18.65 -25.42 6.28
N THR A 810 -17.91 -24.36 5.93
CA THR A 810 -17.04 -24.27 4.75
C THR A 810 -15.69 -23.63 5.09
N ILE A 811 -14.93 -23.22 4.08
CA ILE A 811 -13.61 -22.58 4.15
C ILE A 811 -13.66 -21.15 3.60
N PRO A 812 -12.75 -20.25 4.04
CA PRO A 812 -12.67 -18.88 3.54
C PRO A 812 -12.51 -18.75 2.02
N TYR A 813 -11.84 -19.71 1.37
CA TYR A 813 -11.70 -19.74 -0.09
C TYR A 813 -13.06 -19.71 -0.81
N GLU A 814 -14.03 -20.49 -0.34
CA GLU A 814 -15.35 -20.58 -0.96
C GLU A 814 -16.08 -19.23 -0.83
N ILE A 815 -16.02 -18.62 0.35
CA ILE A 815 -16.67 -17.32 0.61
C ILE A 815 -16.09 -16.23 -0.29
N LEU A 816 -14.77 -16.08 -0.34
CA LEU A 816 -14.13 -15.05 -1.17
C LEU A 816 -14.41 -15.26 -2.67
N SER A 817 -14.32 -16.50 -3.14
CA SER A 817 -14.54 -16.82 -4.57
C SER A 817 -15.98 -16.66 -5.05
N THR A 818 -16.94 -16.63 -4.13
CA THR A 818 -18.38 -16.47 -4.45
C THR A 818 -18.84 -15.02 -4.46
N ILE A 819 -18.00 -14.07 -4.03
CA ILE A 819 -18.32 -12.63 -4.08
C ILE A 819 -18.43 -12.21 -5.55
N SER A 820 -19.64 -11.86 -5.95
CA SER A 820 -19.96 -11.61 -7.34
C SER A 820 -19.30 -10.34 -7.88
N GLN A 821 -19.03 -10.28 -9.18
CA GLN A 821 -18.43 -9.11 -9.86
C GLN A 821 -19.28 -7.82 -9.75
N ARG A 822 -20.57 -7.94 -9.42
CA ARG A 822 -21.48 -6.82 -9.13
C ARG A 822 -21.15 -6.07 -7.83
N VAL A 823 -20.48 -6.72 -6.89
CA VAL A 823 -19.94 -6.04 -5.69
C VAL A 823 -18.75 -5.20 -6.13
N LYS A 824 -18.75 -3.90 -5.84
CA LYS A 824 -17.65 -3.03 -6.24
C LYS A 824 -16.39 -3.37 -5.45
N ARG A 825 -15.27 -3.61 -6.13
CA ARG A 825 -13.96 -3.73 -5.48
C ARG A 825 -13.32 -2.36 -5.29
N VAL A 826 -12.77 -2.09 -4.12
CA VAL A 826 -12.06 -0.86 -3.80
C VAL A 826 -10.68 -1.22 -3.28
N PHE A 827 -9.65 -0.89 -4.06
CA PHE A 827 -8.26 -1.16 -3.67
C PHE A 827 -7.66 0.09 -3.04
N TYR A 828 -6.97 -0.07 -1.91
CA TYR A 828 -6.32 1.05 -1.23
C TYR A 828 -4.96 0.64 -0.63
N GLN A 829 -4.14 1.63 -0.32
CA GLN A 829 -2.82 1.50 0.31
C GLN A 829 -2.74 2.51 1.45
N GLU A 830 -2.38 2.03 2.65
CA GLU A 830 -2.08 2.84 3.85
C GLU A 830 -0.63 3.31 3.89
#